data_AF-A0A7Z7N0U2-F1
#
_entry.id   AF-A0A7Z7N0U2-F1
#
_cell.length_a   1.000
_cell.length_b   1.000
_cell.length_c   1.000
_cell.angle_alpha   90.00
_cell.angle_beta   90.00
_cell.angle_gamma   90.00
#
_symmetry.space_group_name_H-M   'P 1'
#
loop_
_entity.id
_entity.type
_entity.pdbx_description
1 polymer ?
#
loop_
_entity_poly.entity_id
_entity_poly.type
_entity_poly.pdbx_seq_one_letter_code
_entity_poly.pdbx_strand_id
1 'polypeptide(L)'
;MRSVPCITFTSTTRALLALAIGALAAQVRAAGPLPQNGQFVAGSGGITSTATRVDVTQSTPRGVIDWRSFSIGRGNSVHVDNGAGATLARVTGANASDIDGTLNATGSFYLVNPQGVVIGRSGVVATGGRFVASTLDTGNDAFMAAGPLMLTGSSSAAVVNLGRIGSSGGDVFLVSRACTKNAGRIDAPEGTAELVTGKQVLIQDSSSNRQVFVEAGTHGSVVNEGSVRAAQIRLEAADGNVYALAGRHASLRATGTSLRDGRVWLVAPRGDVEQHEHVVASNADGTGGSVETTAKTLQLAGTRVDAQSWTIGTDEFAAGPNNAKALAESLSNGTSVTVNVGGSIDMVSSLRWTGDASLALNAGRSVALGPLATISNRGAGSLTLRADAKGIDNHGSVINAGTIDWSRSTGTVAALYDSNGTFEAGNIRTNCDWSPAPFSGLKTQVTAYQLINSIAELENISQSLAGNYALGRDLTASGVFTPIASTSAKGFGGQFDGFGHTLDGLILQGAYDGSRPYLGLFTNIAASGVVRNFSITNAFAATGNSVTGLVAGQSAGLIANVSTNGSLETAEIGQGAIAGVVGVNTGTVARATSDVSMYAQGGMGGIALSNEGLIVQSSAHGDSGGGSHAGVGGIALTNGKAGVIRQSYATGGAGGVTNGGIADENDGLIQQSFTTLAMPNTLPPGYIGGIAWNNTGHITSDVYWDKQLTQQDTGVALGMQIPAANGLTTAQMSARSSFAPSWNFAPHGTWTFVPGVLHPVLQWEVAN
;
A
#
# COMPACT_ATOMS: atom_id res chain seq x y z
N MET A 1 4.61 17.62 -32.48
CA MET A 1 3.70 17.43 -33.64
C MET A 1 4.49 16.99 -34.86
N ARG A 2 4.53 15.69 -35.14
CA ARG A 2 4.85 15.11 -36.45
C ARG A 2 3.79 14.04 -36.71
N SER A 3 2.84 14.39 -37.55
CA SER A 3 1.74 13.54 -38.02
C SER A 3 2.28 12.47 -38.97
N VAL A 4 2.10 11.20 -38.63
CA VAL A 4 2.30 10.06 -39.54
C VAL A 4 0.93 9.69 -40.14
N PRO A 5 0.82 9.48 -41.47
CA PRO A 5 -0.48 9.43 -42.15
C PRO A 5 -1.13 8.05 -42.06
N CYS A 6 -2.41 8.04 -41.68
CA CYS A 6 -3.30 6.91 -41.82
C CYS A 6 -3.82 6.88 -43.28
N ILE A 7 -3.55 5.80 -44.01
CA ILE A 7 -3.95 5.63 -45.41
C ILE A 7 -5.46 5.38 -45.46
N THR A 8 -6.22 6.37 -45.93
CA THR A 8 -7.63 6.24 -46.32
C THR A 8 -7.74 5.77 -47.77
N PHE A 9 -8.37 4.62 -48.01
CA PHE A 9 -8.76 4.19 -49.36
C PHE A 9 -10.03 4.93 -49.82
N THR A 10 -9.92 5.77 -50.83
CA THR A 10 -11.05 6.39 -51.54
C THR A 10 -11.47 5.55 -52.74
N SER A 11 -12.75 5.19 -52.77
CA SER A 11 -13.48 4.57 -53.87
C SER A 11 -13.66 5.54 -55.04
N THR A 12 -13.28 5.15 -56.26
CA THR A 12 -13.63 5.85 -57.50
C THR A 12 -14.61 5.02 -58.32
N THR A 13 -15.78 5.62 -58.55
CA THR A 13 -16.89 5.12 -59.38
C THR A 13 -16.64 5.47 -60.85
N ARG A 14 -16.81 4.52 -61.77
CA ARG A 14 -17.22 4.78 -63.17
C ARG A 14 -18.15 3.68 -63.66
N ALA A 15 -19.27 4.11 -64.22
CA ALA A 15 -20.32 3.29 -64.81
C ALA A 15 -20.24 3.34 -66.34
N LEU A 16 -20.60 2.24 -67.04
CA LEU A 16 -21.45 2.23 -68.24
C LEU A 16 -21.74 0.79 -68.74
N LEU A 17 -23.01 0.39 -68.53
CA LEU A 17 -23.98 -0.31 -69.40
C LEU A 17 -23.52 -1.26 -70.53
N ALA A 18 -24.01 -2.51 -70.51
CA ALA A 18 -24.80 -3.11 -71.62
C ALA A 18 -25.36 -4.53 -71.30
N LEU A 19 -26.63 -4.71 -71.73
CA LEU A 19 -27.38 -5.92 -72.09
C LEU A 19 -27.86 -6.92 -71.01
N ALA A 20 -29.19 -7.01 -70.92
CA ALA A 20 -29.96 -7.99 -70.17
C ALA A 20 -30.26 -9.25 -71.02
N ILE A 21 -30.00 -10.43 -70.46
CA ILE A 21 -30.73 -11.67 -70.76
C ILE A 21 -30.94 -12.40 -69.41
N GLY A 22 -32.19 -12.73 -69.13
CA GLY A 22 -32.63 -13.24 -67.83
C GLY A 22 -32.10 -14.63 -67.49
N ALA A 23 -31.64 -14.76 -66.26
CA ALA A 23 -31.76 -15.97 -65.47
C ALA A 23 -32.11 -15.54 -64.04
N LEU A 24 -33.26 -16.00 -63.53
CA LEU A 24 -33.54 -16.01 -62.10
C LEU A 24 -32.54 -16.99 -61.46
N ALA A 25 -31.30 -16.56 -61.26
CA ALA A 25 -30.39 -17.20 -60.34
C ALA A 25 -30.71 -16.64 -58.96
N ALA A 26 -31.25 -17.48 -58.08
CA ALA A 26 -31.25 -17.19 -56.66
C ALA A 26 -29.83 -16.74 -56.29
N GLN A 27 -29.68 -15.50 -55.81
CA GLN A 27 -28.45 -15.03 -55.19
C GLN A 27 -28.26 -15.87 -53.93
N VAL A 28 -27.64 -17.05 -54.09
CA VAL A 28 -27.06 -17.78 -52.98
C VAL A 28 -25.97 -16.86 -52.45
N ARG A 29 -26.30 -16.06 -51.42
CA ARG A 29 -25.27 -15.41 -50.60
C ARG A 29 -24.46 -16.56 -50.04
N ALA A 30 -23.31 -16.85 -50.66
CA ALA A 30 -22.37 -17.80 -50.13
C ALA A 30 -22.16 -17.41 -48.67
N ALA A 31 -22.43 -18.36 -47.77
CA ALA A 31 -22.01 -18.24 -46.39
C ALA A 31 -20.54 -17.81 -46.40
N GLY A 32 -20.15 -16.88 -45.52
CA GLY A 32 -18.76 -16.42 -45.50
C GLY A 32 -17.78 -17.56 -45.17
N PRO A 33 -16.48 -17.30 -44.99
CA PRO A 33 -15.52 -18.37 -44.74
C PRO A 33 -15.85 -19.15 -43.45
N LEU A 34 -15.46 -20.43 -43.42
CA LEU A 34 -15.34 -21.25 -42.22
C LEU A 34 -13.87 -21.66 -42.05
N PRO A 35 -13.41 -22.03 -40.84
CA PRO A 35 -12.07 -22.59 -40.65
C PRO A 35 -11.82 -23.80 -41.56
N GLN A 36 -10.60 -23.93 -42.08
CA GLN A 36 -10.25 -24.96 -43.07
C GLN A 36 -9.05 -25.81 -42.63
N ASN A 37 -9.13 -27.11 -42.93
CA ASN A 37 -8.08 -28.11 -42.71
C ASN A 37 -7.57 -28.15 -41.27
N GLY A 38 -8.49 -28.23 -40.30
CA GLY A 38 -8.14 -28.41 -38.89
C GLY A 38 -7.66 -29.83 -38.60
N GLN A 39 -6.55 -29.97 -37.87
CA GLN A 39 -6.04 -31.26 -37.43
C GLN A 39 -5.48 -31.17 -36.00
N PHE A 40 -5.87 -32.11 -35.14
CA PHE A 40 -5.25 -32.25 -33.82
C PHE A 40 -3.78 -32.69 -33.97
N VAL A 41 -2.87 -31.89 -33.44
CA VAL A 41 -1.42 -32.16 -33.38
C VAL A 41 -0.94 -32.46 -31.96
N ALA A 42 -1.76 -32.19 -30.94
CA ALA A 42 -1.60 -32.67 -29.58
C ALA A 42 -2.98 -32.78 -28.90
N GLY A 43 -3.13 -33.72 -27.95
CA GLY A 43 -4.45 -34.09 -27.41
C GLY A 43 -5.28 -34.90 -28.43
N SER A 44 -6.57 -35.06 -28.17
CA SER A 44 -7.46 -35.77 -29.08
C SER A 44 -8.88 -35.22 -29.09
N GLY A 45 -9.58 -35.42 -30.20
CA GLY A 45 -10.94 -34.97 -30.42
C GLY A 45 -11.42 -35.21 -31.85
N GLY A 46 -12.64 -34.78 -32.14
CA GLY A 46 -13.26 -34.79 -33.46
C GLY A 46 -13.49 -33.38 -33.99
N ILE A 47 -13.45 -33.22 -35.32
CA ILE A 47 -13.84 -31.99 -36.01
C ILE A 47 -14.87 -32.36 -37.06
N THR A 48 -16.06 -31.75 -36.99
CA THR A 48 -17.12 -31.92 -37.97
C THR A 48 -17.53 -30.59 -38.55
N SER A 49 -17.96 -30.57 -39.81
CA SER A 49 -18.33 -29.33 -40.50
C SER A 49 -19.62 -29.52 -41.29
N THR A 50 -20.42 -28.46 -41.32
CA THR A 50 -21.61 -28.29 -42.15
C THR A 50 -21.41 -27.04 -43.02
N ALA A 51 -22.42 -26.68 -43.84
CA ALA A 51 -22.33 -25.50 -44.70
C ALA A 51 -22.12 -24.17 -43.94
N THR A 52 -22.54 -24.08 -42.68
CA THR A 52 -22.50 -22.83 -41.89
C THR A 52 -21.90 -23.00 -40.50
N ARG A 53 -21.45 -24.21 -40.12
CA ARG A 53 -20.96 -24.49 -38.77
C ARG A 53 -19.80 -25.47 -38.75
N VAL A 54 -18.82 -25.22 -37.88
CA VAL A 54 -17.79 -26.20 -37.48
C VAL A 54 -17.98 -26.53 -36.01
N ASP A 55 -17.99 -27.82 -35.70
CA ASP A 55 -18.07 -28.35 -34.34
C ASP A 55 -16.78 -29.11 -34.02
N VAL A 56 -16.11 -28.71 -32.93
CA VAL A 56 -14.92 -29.37 -32.38
C VAL A 56 -15.31 -30.01 -31.06
N THR A 57 -15.19 -31.33 -30.95
CA THR A 57 -15.38 -32.07 -29.69
C THR A 57 -14.04 -32.57 -29.20
N GLN A 58 -13.55 -32.03 -28.08
CA GLN A 58 -12.27 -32.37 -27.50
C GLN A 58 -12.43 -33.43 -26.39
N SER A 59 -11.65 -34.51 -26.46
CA SER A 59 -11.70 -35.62 -25.51
C SER A 59 -10.62 -35.55 -24.42
N THR A 60 -9.60 -34.71 -24.61
CA THR A 60 -8.52 -34.48 -23.63
C THR A 60 -8.69 -33.14 -22.91
N PRO A 61 -8.13 -32.97 -21.69
CA PRO A 61 -8.20 -31.69 -20.97
C PRO A 61 -7.57 -30.52 -21.74
N ARG A 62 -6.56 -30.81 -22.58
CA ARG A 62 -5.95 -29.83 -23.49
C ARG A 62 -5.82 -30.41 -24.89
N GLY A 63 -5.92 -29.56 -25.90
CA GLY A 63 -5.74 -29.94 -27.30
C GLY A 63 -5.14 -28.81 -28.12
N VAL A 64 -4.27 -29.16 -29.07
CA VAL A 64 -3.71 -28.24 -30.06
C VAL A 64 -4.18 -28.66 -31.43
N ILE A 65 -4.78 -27.73 -32.17
CA ILE A 65 -5.31 -27.92 -33.51
C ILE A 65 -4.63 -26.94 -34.44
N ASP A 66 -3.87 -27.46 -35.41
CA ASP A 66 -3.33 -26.65 -36.49
C ASP A 66 -4.39 -26.48 -37.59
N TRP A 67 -4.54 -25.25 -38.09
CA TRP A 67 -5.49 -24.87 -39.14
C TRP A 67 -4.77 -24.20 -40.29
N ARG A 68 -5.16 -24.51 -41.54
CA ARG A 68 -4.66 -23.77 -42.71
C ARG A 68 -5.22 -22.35 -42.74
N SER A 69 -6.47 -22.17 -42.35
CA SER A 69 -7.06 -20.86 -42.10
C SER A 69 -8.13 -20.97 -41.01
N PHE A 70 -8.28 -19.92 -40.21
CA PHE A 70 -9.31 -19.83 -39.19
C PHE A 70 -10.03 -18.49 -39.32
N SER A 71 -11.13 -18.47 -40.05
CA SER A 71 -12.01 -17.30 -40.21
C SER A 71 -13.46 -17.75 -40.10
N ILE A 72 -14.32 -16.90 -39.56
CA ILE A 72 -15.74 -17.19 -39.35
C ILE A 72 -16.53 -16.04 -39.97
N GLY A 73 -17.04 -16.26 -41.18
CA GLY A 73 -17.85 -15.28 -41.87
C GLY A 73 -19.18 -15.00 -41.19
N ARG A 74 -19.79 -13.85 -41.51
CA ARG A 74 -21.10 -13.46 -40.97
C ARG A 74 -22.15 -14.55 -41.23
N GLY A 75 -22.88 -14.94 -40.19
CA GLY A 75 -23.90 -15.99 -40.24
C GLY A 75 -23.37 -17.40 -40.00
N ASN A 76 -22.05 -17.58 -39.95
CA ASN A 76 -21.42 -18.85 -39.60
C ASN A 76 -21.08 -18.94 -38.11
N SER A 77 -20.87 -20.17 -37.63
CA SER A 77 -20.47 -20.41 -36.24
C SER A 77 -19.40 -21.49 -36.09
N VAL A 78 -18.52 -21.32 -35.12
CA VAL A 78 -17.64 -22.38 -34.60
C VAL A 78 -18.04 -22.66 -33.17
N HIS A 79 -18.26 -23.93 -32.83
CA HIS A 79 -18.51 -24.37 -31.48
C HIS A 79 -17.42 -25.37 -31.06
N VAL A 80 -16.85 -25.15 -29.89
CA VAL A 80 -15.77 -25.98 -29.32
C VAL A 80 -16.25 -26.51 -27.98
N ASP A 81 -16.54 -27.81 -27.94
CA ASP A 81 -16.84 -28.51 -26.72
C ASP A 81 -15.54 -29.10 -26.14
N ASN A 82 -14.96 -28.41 -25.17
CA ASN A 82 -13.74 -28.80 -24.48
C ASN A 82 -13.90 -28.85 -22.95
N GLY A 83 -15.14 -28.91 -22.46
CA GLY A 83 -15.47 -28.93 -21.03
C GLY A 83 -14.85 -27.75 -20.27
N ALA A 84 -14.19 -28.01 -19.14
CA ALA A 84 -13.39 -27.02 -18.41
C ALA A 84 -11.94 -26.89 -18.95
N GLY A 85 -11.61 -27.60 -20.04
CA GLY A 85 -10.29 -27.70 -20.62
C GLY A 85 -9.87 -26.48 -21.45
N ALA A 86 -8.81 -26.65 -22.24
CA ALA A 86 -8.28 -25.59 -23.12
C ALA A 86 -7.99 -26.12 -24.53
N THR A 87 -8.31 -25.32 -25.55
CA THR A 87 -7.98 -25.62 -26.95
C THR A 87 -7.15 -24.51 -27.56
N LEU A 88 -6.02 -24.87 -28.17
CA LEU A 88 -5.18 -23.96 -28.97
C LEU A 88 -5.45 -24.20 -30.46
N ALA A 89 -6.08 -23.22 -31.12
CA ALA A 89 -6.20 -23.14 -32.56
C ALA A 89 -5.03 -22.31 -33.13
N ARG A 90 -4.09 -22.98 -33.78
CA ARG A 90 -2.92 -22.35 -34.40
C ARG A 90 -3.09 -22.26 -35.91
N VAL A 91 -3.01 -21.06 -36.48
CA VAL A 91 -3.07 -20.85 -37.93
C VAL A 91 -1.68 -20.94 -38.54
N THR A 92 -1.51 -21.86 -39.50
CA THR A 92 -0.23 -22.10 -40.22
C THR A 92 -0.24 -21.57 -41.66
N GLY A 93 -1.38 -21.06 -42.14
CA GLY A 93 -1.50 -20.45 -43.46
C GLY A 93 -1.12 -18.96 -43.50
N ALA A 94 -1.31 -18.36 -44.68
CA ALA A 94 -0.86 -17.01 -44.99
C ALA A 94 -1.91 -15.91 -44.77
N ASN A 95 -3.12 -16.26 -44.34
CA ASN A 95 -4.23 -15.30 -44.18
C ASN A 95 -4.47 -14.96 -42.70
N ALA A 96 -4.85 -13.71 -42.45
CA ALA A 96 -5.36 -13.27 -41.15
C ALA A 96 -6.66 -14.00 -40.77
N SER A 97 -6.98 -13.96 -39.49
CA SER A 97 -8.23 -14.50 -38.95
C SER A 97 -9.30 -13.42 -38.86
N ASP A 98 -10.31 -13.49 -39.73
CA ASP A 98 -11.48 -12.60 -39.69
C ASP A 98 -12.67 -13.31 -39.02
N ILE A 99 -13.09 -12.81 -37.85
CA ILE A 99 -14.19 -13.37 -37.05
C ILE A 99 -15.39 -12.40 -37.12
N ASP A 100 -16.21 -12.55 -38.15
CA ASP A 100 -17.46 -11.80 -38.36
C ASP A 100 -18.72 -12.56 -37.91
N GLY A 101 -18.60 -13.86 -37.64
CA GLY A 101 -19.65 -14.73 -37.11
C GLY A 101 -19.46 -15.05 -35.62
N THR A 102 -19.89 -16.24 -35.18
CA THR A 102 -19.88 -16.62 -33.76
C THR A 102 -18.84 -17.67 -33.46
N LEU A 103 -18.00 -17.46 -32.44
CA LEU A 103 -17.13 -18.46 -31.83
C LEU A 103 -17.60 -18.73 -30.41
N ASN A 104 -17.93 -19.98 -30.09
CA ASN A 104 -18.31 -20.41 -28.75
C ASN A 104 -17.41 -21.55 -28.28
N ALA A 105 -16.91 -21.48 -27.05
CA ALA A 105 -16.19 -22.59 -26.40
C ALA A 105 -16.70 -22.84 -24.98
N THR A 106 -16.86 -24.10 -24.58
CA THR A 106 -17.31 -24.44 -23.21
C THR A 106 -16.25 -24.14 -22.15
N GLY A 107 -14.97 -24.25 -22.49
CA GLY A 107 -13.81 -23.95 -21.65
C GLY A 107 -12.97 -22.82 -22.22
N SER A 108 -11.64 -22.95 -22.14
CA SER A 108 -10.69 -21.93 -22.64
C SER A 108 -10.37 -22.12 -24.12
N PHE A 109 -10.20 -21.02 -24.85
CA PHE A 109 -9.88 -21.04 -26.28
C PHE A 109 -8.77 -20.04 -26.63
N TYR A 110 -7.74 -20.53 -27.31
CA TYR A 110 -6.56 -19.76 -27.72
C TYR A 110 -6.52 -19.74 -29.24
N LEU A 111 -6.59 -18.57 -29.86
CA LEU A 111 -6.43 -18.35 -31.29
C LEU A 111 -5.08 -17.70 -31.55
N VAL A 112 -4.14 -18.46 -32.11
CA VAL A 112 -2.83 -17.95 -32.50
C VAL A 112 -2.77 -17.83 -34.01
N ASN A 113 -2.56 -16.61 -34.52
CA ASN A 113 -2.35 -16.36 -35.93
C ASN A 113 -1.28 -15.26 -36.15
N PRO A 114 -0.07 -15.61 -36.59
CA PRO A 114 0.97 -14.64 -36.92
C PRO A 114 0.57 -13.63 -38.01
N GLN A 115 -0.46 -13.89 -38.81
CA GLN A 115 -0.93 -12.96 -39.84
C GLN A 115 -1.91 -11.91 -39.31
N GLY A 116 -2.33 -12.03 -38.05
CA GLY A 116 -3.27 -11.11 -37.40
C GLY A 116 -4.62 -11.75 -37.09
N VAL A 117 -5.32 -11.14 -36.13
CA VAL A 117 -6.65 -11.58 -35.69
C VAL A 117 -7.57 -10.36 -35.60
N VAL A 118 -8.71 -10.42 -36.28
CA VAL A 118 -9.74 -9.37 -36.27
C VAL A 118 -11.07 -9.97 -35.86
N ILE A 119 -11.62 -9.48 -34.74
CA ILE A 119 -13.01 -9.74 -34.36
C ILE A 119 -13.83 -8.62 -34.96
N GLY A 120 -14.54 -8.90 -36.05
CA GLY A 120 -15.29 -7.90 -36.81
C GLY A 120 -16.50 -7.37 -36.05
N ARG A 121 -17.16 -6.34 -36.58
CA ARG A 121 -18.26 -5.64 -35.89
C ARG A 121 -19.46 -6.54 -35.57
N SER A 122 -19.71 -7.57 -36.39
CA SER A 122 -20.74 -8.59 -36.12
C SER A 122 -20.20 -9.81 -35.36
N GLY A 123 -18.89 -9.88 -35.16
CA GLY A 123 -18.21 -10.98 -34.49
C GLY A 123 -18.57 -11.09 -33.02
N VAL A 124 -18.82 -12.32 -32.58
CA VAL A 124 -19.08 -12.65 -31.18
C VAL A 124 -18.19 -13.82 -30.76
N VAL A 125 -17.37 -13.60 -29.75
CA VAL A 125 -16.59 -14.64 -29.07
C VAL A 125 -17.15 -14.83 -27.66
N ALA A 126 -17.48 -16.07 -27.30
CA ALA A 126 -17.96 -16.42 -25.97
C ALA A 126 -17.27 -17.69 -25.46
N THR A 127 -16.54 -17.60 -24.35
CA THR A 127 -15.84 -18.74 -23.74
C THR A 127 -16.27 -18.94 -22.29
N GLY A 128 -16.37 -20.20 -21.85
CA GLY A 128 -16.60 -20.52 -20.44
C GLY A 128 -15.36 -20.29 -19.57
N GLY A 129 -14.17 -20.57 -20.13
CA GLY A 129 -12.87 -20.25 -19.56
C GLY A 129 -12.20 -19.05 -20.25
N ARG A 130 -10.87 -19.03 -20.28
CA ARG A 130 -10.09 -17.92 -20.86
C ARG A 130 -10.21 -17.85 -22.39
N PHE A 131 -10.25 -16.64 -22.94
CA PHE A 131 -10.00 -16.40 -24.36
C PHE A 131 -8.63 -15.74 -24.58
N VAL A 132 -7.84 -16.24 -25.51
CA VAL A 132 -6.57 -15.62 -25.93
C VAL A 132 -6.58 -15.44 -27.45
N ALA A 133 -6.37 -14.23 -27.93
CA ALA A 133 -6.08 -13.96 -29.33
C ALA A 133 -4.64 -13.41 -29.43
N SER A 134 -3.80 -14.07 -30.22
CA SER A 134 -2.37 -13.75 -30.25
C SER A 134 -1.76 -13.81 -31.65
N THR A 135 -0.85 -12.87 -31.96
CA THR A 135 0.08 -13.00 -33.11
C THR A 135 1.42 -13.65 -32.73
N LEU A 136 1.64 -13.88 -31.43
CA LEU A 136 2.76 -14.62 -30.87
C LEU A 136 2.33 -16.06 -30.58
N ASP A 137 3.24 -17.02 -30.70
CA ASP A 137 2.97 -18.45 -30.57
C ASP A 137 3.65 -19.06 -29.34
N THR A 138 3.14 -20.22 -28.92
CA THR A 138 3.71 -21.08 -27.88
C THR A 138 3.91 -22.49 -28.43
N GLY A 139 4.92 -23.21 -27.92
CA GLY A 139 5.13 -24.62 -28.26
C GLY A 139 4.01 -25.53 -27.74
N ASN A 140 3.81 -26.67 -28.41
CA ASN A 140 2.80 -27.66 -28.03
C ASN A 140 3.02 -28.18 -26.62
N ASP A 141 4.25 -28.59 -26.28
CA ASP A 141 4.56 -29.17 -24.97
C ASP A 141 4.27 -28.18 -23.83
N ALA A 142 4.64 -26.91 -24.02
CA ALA A 142 4.35 -25.83 -23.06
C ALA A 142 2.84 -25.64 -22.87
N PHE A 143 2.07 -25.64 -23.96
CA PHE A 143 0.61 -25.54 -23.87
C PHE A 143 -0.02 -26.73 -23.15
N MET A 144 0.47 -27.94 -23.43
CA MET A 144 -0.05 -29.18 -22.86
C MET A 144 0.32 -29.35 -21.38
N ALA A 145 1.44 -28.79 -20.93
CA ALA A 145 1.91 -28.85 -19.54
C ALA A 145 1.06 -28.05 -18.53
N ALA A 146 0.15 -27.18 -19.00
CA ALA A 146 -0.74 -26.38 -18.15
C ALA A 146 -0.06 -25.44 -17.16
N GLY A 147 1.18 -25.03 -17.42
CA GLY A 147 1.91 -24.01 -16.67
C GLY A 147 1.88 -22.63 -17.33
N PRO A 148 2.74 -21.71 -16.88
CA PRO A 148 2.95 -20.41 -17.53
C PRO A 148 3.26 -20.57 -19.04
N LEU A 149 2.63 -19.74 -19.86
CA LEU A 149 2.74 -19.80 -21.31
C LEU A 149 3.59 -18.64 -21.82
N MET A 150 4.79 -18.96 -22.31
CA MET A 150 5.64 -17.99 -23.01
C MET A 150 5.22 -17.88 -24.47
N LEU A 151 4.73 -16.71 -24.87
CA LEU A 151 4.37 -16.37 -26.24
C LEU A 151 5.51 -15.62 -26.92
N THR A 152 5.93 -16.09 -28.09
CA THR A 152 7.06 -15.53 -28.85
C THR A 152 6.73 -15.44 -30.35
N GLY A 153 7.36 -14.51 -31.05
CA GLY A 153 7.13 -14.34 -32.48
C GLY A 153 7.68 -13.03 -33.04
N SER A 154 7.87 -12.99 -34.36
CA SER A 154 8.41 -11.83 -35.08
C SER A 154 7.35 -11.06 -35.90
N SER A 155 6.10 -11.50 -35.87
CA SER A 155 5.00 -10.87 -36.63
C SER A 155 4.81 -9.40 -36.25
N SER A 156 4.55 -8.54 -37.23
CA SER A 156 4.12 -7.15 -37.04
C SER A 156 2.60 -6.96 -37.19
N ALA A 157 1.84 -8.05 -37.32
CA ALA A 157 0.39 -8.02 -37.44
C ALA A 157 -0.27 -7.60 -36.12
N ALA A 158 -1.54 -7.20 -36.22
CA ALA A 158 -2.32 -6.70 -35.10
C ALA A 158 -3.36 -7.70 -34.59
N VAL A 159 -3.77 -7.53 -33.34
CA VAL A 159 -5.01 -8.12 -32.80
C VAL A 159 -6.02 -7.01 -32.58
N VAL A 160 -7.16 -7.07 -33.26
CA VAL A 160 -8.17 -6.00 -33.26
C VAL A 160 -9.54 -6.55 -32.89
N ASN A 161 -10.17 -6.00 -31.85
CA ASN A 161 -11.56 -6.24 -31.51
C ASN A 161 -12.44 -5.06 -31.92
N LEU A 162 -13.36 -5.29 -32.85
CA LEU A 162 -14.44 -4.39 -33.23
C LEU A 162 -15.82 -4.93 -32.81
N GLY A 163 -15.88 -6.19 -32.37
CA GLY A 163 -17.09 -6.92 -32.03
C GLY A 163 -17.28 -7.08 -30.52
N ARG A 164 -17.68 -8.27 -30.10
CA ARG A 164 -17.92 -8.62 -28.70
C ARG A 164 -17.10 -9.84 -28.29
N ILE A 165 -16.37 -9.71 -27.20
CA ILE A 165 -15.62 -10.81 -26.57
C ILE A 165 -16.13 -10.96 -25.14
N GLY A 166 -16.55 -12.16 -24.77
CA GLY A 166 -17.00 -12.51 -23.42
C GLY A 166 -16.31 -13.75 -22.89
N SER A 167 -15.83 -13.69 -21.66
CA SER A 167 -15.42 -14.84 -20.86
C SER A 167 -16.24 -14.88 -19.57
N SER A 168 -16.97 -15.97 -19.32
CA SER A 168 -17.88 -16.04 -18.15
C SER A 168 -17.19 -16.46 -16.86
N GLY A 169 -16.04 -17.13 -16.93
CA GLY A 169 -15.32 -17.65 -15.75
C GLY A 169 -13.80 -17.55 -15.86
N GLY A 170 -13.28 -16.81 -16.83
CA GLY A 170 -11.85 -16.66 -17.04
C GLY A 170 -11.49 -15.28 -17.59
N ASP A 171 -10.31 -15.23 -18.20
CA ASP A 171 -9.68 -14.00 -18.63
C ASP A 171 -9.84 -13.77 -20.14
N VAL A 172 -9.57 -12.55 -20.60
CA VAL A 172 -9.45 -12.20 -22.01
C VAL A 172 -8.07 -11.58 -22.26
N PHE A 173 -7.29 -12.21 -23.14
CA PHE A 173 -5.98 -11.71 -23.56
C PHE A 173 -5.96 -11.37 -25.04
N LEU A 174 -5.61 -10.13 -25.37
CA LEU A 174 -5.22 -9.73 -26.72
C LEU A 174 -3.72 -9.47 -26.71
N VAL A 175 -2.96 -10.27 -27.47
CA VAL A 175 -1.49 -10.24 -27.45
C VAL A 175 -0.97 -10.03 -28.86
N SER A 176 -0.07 -9.07 -29.03
CA SER A 176 0.66 -8.96 -30.28
C SER A 176 2.08 -8.45 -30.05
N ARG A 177 2.87 -8.42 -31.12
CA ARG A 177 4.16 -7.73 -31.07
C ARG A 177 4.01 -6.21 -31.24
N ALA A 178 3.10 -5.82 -32.14
CA ALA A 178 3.06 -4.47 -32.72
C ALA A 178 1.83 -3.66 -32.31
N CYS A 179 0.63 -4.23 -32.33
CA CYS A 179 -0.60 -3.48 -32.05
C CYS A 179 -1.72 -4.37 -31.51
N THR A 180 -2.26 -4.01 -30.34
CA THR A 180 -3.54 -4.54 -29.86
C THR A 180 -4.54 -3.40 -29.78
N LYS A 181 -5.75 -3.62 -30.30
CA LYS A 181 -6.79 -2.59 -30.33
C LYS A 181 -8.14 -3.15 -29.91
N ASN A 182 -8.82 -2.45 -29.01
CA ASN A 182 -10.24 -2.67 -28.71
C ASN A 182 -11.04 -1.43 -29.07
N ALA A 183 -11.92 -1.54 -30.07
CA ALA A 183 -12.98 -0.57 -30.37
C ALA A 183 -14.39 -1.18 -30.23
N GLY A 184 -14.46 -2.42 -29.73
CA GLY A 184 -15.69 -3.14 -29.46
C GLY A 184 -15.99 -3.22 -27.96
N ARG A 185 -16.45 -4.40 -27.51
CA ARG A 185 -16.71 -4.71 -26.10
C ARG A 185 -15.95 -5.95 -25.65
N ILE A 186 -15.36 -5.87 -24.47
CA ILE A 186 -14.74 -6.99 -23.75
C ILE A 186 -15.43 -7.12 -22.39
N ASP A 187 -15.93 -8.32 -22.05
CA ASP A 187 -16.50 -8.66 -20.74
C ASP A 187 -15.80 -9.89 -20.14
N ALA A 188 -15.20 -9.73 -18.97
CA ALA A 188 -14.56 -10.78 -18.17
C ALA A 188 -14.84 -10.56 -16.67
N PRO A 189 -16.12 -10.56 -16.22
CA PRO A 189 -16.52 -10.08 -14.89
C PRO A 189 -15.84 -10.80 -13.72
N GLU A 190 -15.49 -12.08 -13.88
CA GLU A 190 -14.82 -12.89 -12.85
C GLU A 190 -13.30 -12.99 -13.05
N GLY A 191 -12.76 -12.39 -14.11
CA GLY A 191 -11.37 -12.53 -14.54
C GLY A 191 -10.71 -11.22 -14.92
N THR A 192 -9.63 -11.32 -15.70
CA THR A 192 -8.87 -10.18 -16.21
C THR A 192 -9.20 -9.88 -17.67
N ALA A 193 -9.03 -8.63 -18.07
CA ALA A 193 -8.96 -8.24 -19.48
C ALA A 193 -7.62 -7.55 -19.74
N GLU A 194 -6.74 -8.21 -20.49
CA GLU A 194 -5.38 -7.76 -20.74
C GLU A 194 -5.10 -7.56 -22.24
N LEU A 195 -4.69 -6.34 -22.61
CA LEU A 195 -4.26 -6.00 -23.95
C LEU A 195 -2.78 -5.65 -23.91
N VAL A 196 -1.97 -6.40 -24.65
CA VAL A 196 -0.52 -6.40 -24.45
C VAL A 196 0.25 -6.39 -25.77
N THR A 197 1.27 -5.53 -25.84
CA THR A 197 2.29 -5.58 -26.89
C THR A 197 3.69 -5.81 -26.34
N GLY A 198 4.43 -6.75 -26.93
CA GLY A 198 5.84 -6.97 -26.58
C GLY A 198 6.56 -8.01 -27.43
N LYS A 199 7.88 -8.13 -27.23
CA LYS A 199 8.74 -9.05 -27.99
C LYS A 199 8.49 -10.50 -27.56
N GLN A 200 8.33 -10.68 -26.25
CA GLN A 200 7.94 -11.92 -25.61
C GLN A 200 6.91 -11.59 -24.53
N VAL A 201 5.92 -12.46 -24.36
CA VAL A 201 4.84 -12.26 -23.39
C VAL A 201 4.63 -13.56 -22.63
N LEU A 202 4.92 -13.55 -21.33
CA LEU A 202 4.61 -14.67 -20.44
C LEU A 202 3.22 -14.45 -19.84
N ILE A 203 2.31 -15.39 -20.04
CA ILE A 203 0.99 -15.42 -19.40
C ILE A 203 1.01 -16.48 -18.28
N GLN A 204 0.56 -16.13 -17.09
CA GLN A 204 0.40 -17.03 -15.95
C GLN A 204 -0.92 -16.81 -15.24
N ASP A 205 -1.39 -17.84 -14.53
CA ASP A 205 -2.62 -17.75 -13.75
C ASP A 205 -2.33 -17.12 -12.38
N SER A 206 -3.03 -16.04 -12.06
CA SER A 206 -2.98 -15.41 -10.74
C SER A 206 -4.27 -14.69 -10.42
N SER A 207 -4.73 -14.77 -9.16
CA SER A 207 -5.88 -14.02 -8.63
C SER A 207 -5.47 -12.72 -7.94
N SER A 208 -4.28 -12.67 -7.34
CA SER A 208 -3.81 -11.51 -6.57
C SER A 208 -2.66 -10.74 -7.23
N ASN A 209 -1.91 -11.36 -8.14
CA ASN A 209 -0.69 -10.80 -8.73
C ASN A 209 -0.79 -10.61 -10.25
N ARG A 210 0.24 -9.97 -10.82
CA ARG A 210 0.46 -9.77 -12.25
C ARG A 210 0.38 -11.09 -13.04
N GLN A 211 -0.53 -11.16 -14.01
CA GLN A 211 -0.68 -12.32 -14.90
C GLN A 211 0.21 -12.27 -16.15
N VAL A 212 0.65 -11.09 -16.58
CA VAL A 212 1.47 -10.94 -17.80
C VAL A 212 2.79 -10.27 -17.58
N PHE A 213 3.91 -10.89 -18.00
CA PHE A 213 5.23 -10.28 -18.06
C PHE A 213 5.63 -10.03 -19.51
N VAL A 214 6.16 -8.85 -19.79
CA VAL A 214 6.44 -8.40 -21.15
C VAL A 214 7.93 -8.09 -21.31
N GLU A 215 8.57 -8.74 -22.28
CA GLU A 215 9.89 -8.33 -22.74
C GLU A 215 9.75 -7.18 -23.74
N ALA A 216 10.37 -6.05 -23.43
CA ALA A 216 10.47 -4.89 -24.33
C ALA A 216 11.27 -5.20 -25.61
N GLY A 217 11.15 -4.35 -26.62
CA GLY A 217 11.94 -4.36 -27.85
C GLY A 217 11.11 -4.21 -29.13
N THR A 218 9.85 -3.78 -29.04
CA THR A 218 8.93 -3.74 -30.19
C THR A 218 8.33 -2.37 -30.45
N HIS A 219 8.33 -1.47 -29.46
CA HIS A 219 7.70 -0.15 -29.54
C HIS A 219 6.24 -0.24 -30.03
N GLY A 220 5.52 -1.27 -29.57
CA GLY A 220 4.15 -1.55 -29.97
C GLY A 220 3.13 -0.52 -29.47
N SER A 221 1.86 -0.70 -29.78
CA SER A 221 0.80 0.16 -29.25
C SER A 221 -0.40 -0.64 -28.74
N VAL A 222 -0.92 -0.24 -27.59
CA VAL A 222 -2.19 -0.72 -27.06
C VAL A 222 -3.20 0.41 -27.17
N VAL A 223 -4.32 0.18 -27.86
CA VAL A 223 -5.36 1.18 -28.08
C VAL A 223 -6.70 0.69 -27.55
N ASN A 224 -7.29 1.42 -26.61
CA ASN A 224 -8.68 1.24 -26.21
C ASN A 224 -9.53 2.44 -26.65
N GLU A 225 -10.52 2.18 -27.49
CA GLU A 225 -11.59 3.09 -27.93
C GLU A 225 -12.99 2.54 -27.56
N GLY A 226 -13.03 1.31 -27.04
CA GLY A 226 -14.24 0.56 -26.70
C GLY A 226 -14.46 0.40 -25.19
N SER A 227 -15.40 -0.46 -24.81
CA SER A 227 -15.70 -0.73 -23.40
C SER A 227 -15.01 -2.00 -22.92
N VAL A 228 -14.39 -1.95 -21.75
CA VAL A 228 -13.81 -3.12 -21.06
C VAL A 228 -14.43 -3.23 -19.67
N ARG A 229 -14.97 -4.42 -19.35
CA ARG A 229 -15.53 -4.76 -18.04
C ARG A 229 -14.87 -6.02 -17.53
N ALA A 230 -14.19 -5.96 -16.40
CA ALA A 230 -13.51 -7.11 -15.81
C ALA A 230 -13.38 -6.96 -14.29
N ALA A 231 -12.87 -7.97 -13.60
CA ALA A 231 -12.40 -7.77 -12.22
C ALA A 231 -11.12 -6.91 -12.21
N GLN A 232 -10.26 -7.12 -13.20
CA GLN A 232 -8.96 -6.49 -13.33
C GLN A 232 -8.69 -6.17 -14.81
N ILE A 233 -8.13 -4.99 -15.09
CA ILE A 233 -7.87 -4.53 -16.46
C ILE A 233 -6.40 -4.14 -16.59
N ARG A 234 -5.73 -4.58 -17.66
CA ARG A 234 -4.34 -4.22 -17.94
C ARG A 234 -4.14 -3.84 -19.40
N LEU A 235 -3.63 -2.64 -19.64
CA LEU A 235 -3.16 -2.20 -20.96
C LEU A 235 -1.64 -2.00 -20.86
N GLU A 236 -0.84 -2.84 -21.54
CA GLU A 236 0.63 -2.79 -21.44
C GLU A 236 1.35 -2.75 -22.79
N ALA A 237 2.16 -1.71 -22.98
CA ALA A 237 3.13 -1.58 -24.07
C ALA A 237 4.52 -1.28 -23.48
N ALA A 238 5.29 -2.31 -23.14
CA ALA A 238 6.50 -2.19 -22.31
C ALA A 238 7.53 -1.13 -22.79
N ASP A 239 7.67 -0.95 -24.10
CA ASP A 239 8.51 0.09 -24.72
C ASP A 239 7.79 0.88 -25.81
N GLY A 240 6.47 0.85 -25.78
CA GLY A 240 5.60 1.48 -26.76
C GLY A 240 4.57 2.39 -26.10
N ASN A 241 3.43 2.57 -26.74
CA ASN A 241 2.45 3.57 -26.30
C ASN A 241 1.11 2.92 -25.90
N VAL A 242 0.48 3.47 -24.86
CA VAL A 242 -0.89 3.11 -24.46
C VAL A 242 -1.80 4.30 -24.72
N TYR A 243 -2.82 4.09 -25.54
CA TYR A 243 -3.85 5.07 -25.87
C TYR A 243 -5.20 4.60 -25.30
N ALA A 244 -5.61 5.24 -24.20
CA ALA A 244 -6.86 5.01 -23.49
C ALA A 244 -7.84 6.12 -23.88
N LEU A 245 -8.42 6.01 -25.07
CA LEU A 245 -9.10 7.11 -25.76
C LEU A 245 -10.59 7.17 -25.45
N ALA A 246 -11.09 8.37 -25.16
CA ALA A 246 -12.53 8.59 -25.03
C ALA A 246 -13.27 8.37 -26.36
N GLY A 247 -14.33 7.59 -26.28
CA GLY A 247 -15.35 7.42 -27.32
C GLY A 247 -16.74 7.48 -26.67
N ARG A 248 -17.80 7.46 -27.47
CA ARG A 248 -19.20 7.59 -26.99
C ARG A 248 -19.59 6.55 -25.92
N HIS A 249 -18.80 5.48 -25.79
CA HIS A 249 -18.94 4.40 -24.82
C HIS A 249 -17.59 3.83 -24.31
N ALA A 250 -16.48 4.57 -24.46
CA ALA A 250 -15.18 4.10 -23.97
C ALA A 250 -15.09 4.27 -22.45
N SER A 251 -14.90 3.15 -21.75
CA SER A 251 -14.73 3.11 -20.30
C SER A 251 -13.98 1.85 -19.91
N LEU A 252 -13.05 1.99 -18.98
CA LEU A 252 -12.46 0.86 -18.27
C LEU A 252 -13.18 0.73 -16.92
N ARG A 253 -13.88 -0.39 -16.71
CA ARG A 253 -14.59 -0.66 -15.46
C ARG A 253 -14.09 -1.95 -14.84
N ALA A 254 -13.30 -1.81 -13.78
CA ALA A 254 -12.83 -2.91 -12.95
C ALA A 254 -13.72 -3.04 -11.70
N THR A 255 -14.37 -4.18 -11.54
CA THR A 255 -15.16 -4.49 -10.33
C THR A 255 -14.68 -5.80 -9.74
N GLY A 256 -14.00 -5.73 -8.61
CA GLY A 256 -13.42 -6.88 -7.93
C GLY A 256 -14.44 -7.94 -7.54
N THR A 257 -13.93 -9.12 -7.23
CA THR A 257 -14.66 -10.29 -6.73
C THR A 257 -14.21 -10.62 -5.30
N SER A 258 -14.75 -11.68 -4.69
CA SER A 258 -14.26 -12.15 -3.39
C SER A 258 -12.80 -12.63 -3.42
N LEU A 259 -12.23 -12.86 -4.61
CA LEU A 259 -10.87 -13.38 -4.81
C LEU A 259 -9.92 -12.35 -5.45
N ARG A 260 -10.45 -11.24 -5.98
CA ARG A 260 -9.68 -10.24 -6.75
C ARG A 260 -10.14 -8.83 -6.41
N ASP A 261 -9.21 -7.94 -6.10
CA ASP A 261 -9.54 -6.50 -5.97
C ASP A 261 -9.89 -5.89 -7.34
N GLY A 262 -10.67 -4.81 -7.32
CA GLY A 262 -10.91 -4.00 -8.51
C GLY A 262 -9.67 -3.19 -8.88
N ARG A 263 -9.00 -3.52 -9.99
CA ARG A 263 -7.76 -2.83 -10.40
C ARG A 263 -7.68 -2.52 -11.88
N VAL A 264 -7.05 -1.39 -12.21
CA VAL A 264 -6.72 -0.99 -13.59
C VAL A 264 -5.25 -0.59 -13.68
N TRP A 265 -4.53 -1.17 -14.65
CA TRP A 265 -3.14 -0.82 -14.97
C TRP A 265 -3.01 -0.28 -16.39
N LEU A 266 -2.43 0.91 -16.52
CA LEU A 266 -2.00 1.49 -17.79
C LEU A 266 -0.47 1.59 -17.78
N VAL A 267 0.22 0.78 -18.58
CA VAL A 267 1.66 0.51 -18.40
C VAL A 267 2.42 0.72 -19.71
N ALA A 268 3.18 1.80 -19.78
CA ALA A 268 4.12 2.14 -20.85
C ALA A 268 5.43 2.74 -20.28
N PRO A 269 6.19 2.00 -19.44
CA PRO A 269 7.28 2.56 -18.65
C PRO A 269 8.41 3.21 -19.46
N ARG A 270 8.55 2.89 -20.75
CA ARG A 270 9.54 3.52 -21.64
C ARG A 270 8.91 4.31 -22.81
N GLY A 271 7.59 4.46 -22.82
CA GLY A 271 6.86 5.19 -23.86
C GLY A 271 5.73 6.04 -23.27
N ASP A 272 4.73 6.35 -24.08
CA ASP A 272 3.75 7.38 -23.73
C ASP A 272 2.40 6.76 -23.33
N VAL A 273 1.75 7.36 -22.34
CA VAL A 273 0.34 7.10 -22.02
C VAL A 273 -0.48 8.34 -22.36
N GLU A 274 -1.45 8.18 -23.25
CA GLU A 274 -2.50 9.17 -23.50
C GLU A 274 -3.81 8.63 -22.91
N GLN A 275 -4.27 9.22 -21.81
CA GLN A 275 -5.52 8.84 -21.16
C GLN A 275 -6.54 9.95 -21.35
N HIS A 276 -7.67 9.60 -21.97
CA HIS A 276 -8.76 10.51 -22.27
C HIS A 276 -10.12 9.98 -21.75
N GLU A 277 -10.15 8.76 -21.20
CA GLU A 277 -11.38 8.05 -20.84
C GLU A 277 -11.72 8.10 -19.34
N HIS A 278 -12.95 7.68 -19.02
CA HIS A 278 -13.41 7.46 -17.66
C HIS A 278 -12.97 6.07 -17.19
N VAL A 279 -12.22 6.04 -16.09
CA VAL A 279 -11.71 4.81 -15.47
C VAL A 279 -12.37 4.63 -14.11
N VAL A 280 -12.96 3.46 -13.90
CA VAL A 280 -13.63 3.09 -12.65
C VAL A 280 -13.00 1.83 -12.09
N ALA A 281 -12.62 1.87 -10.82
CA ALA A 281 -12.16 0.70 -10.07
C ALA A 281 -12.91 0.62 -8.74
N SER A 282 -13.53 -0.52 -8.45
CA SER A 282 -14.27 -0.78 -7.21
C SER A 282 -14.03 -2.22 -6.74
N ASN A 283 -13.93 -2.45 -5.45
CA ASN A 283 -13.88 -3.80 -4.88
C ASN A 283 -15.28 -4.43 -4.82
N ALA A 284 -15.34 -5.73 -4.50
CA ALA A 284 -16.59 -6.49 -4.45
C ALA A 284 -17.58 -5.96 -3.39
N ASP A 285 -17.06 -5.38 -2.31
CA ASP A 285 -17.84 -4.79 -1.22
C ASP A 285 -18.34 -3.35 -1.51
N GLY A 286 -18.00 -2.82 -2.69
CA GLY A 286 -18.35 -1.45 -3.11
C GLY A 286 -17.37 -0.37 -2.66
N THR A 287 -16.33 -0.71 -1.89
CA THR A 287 -15.23 0.22 -1.62
C THR A 287 -14.47 0.53 -2.92
N GLY A 288 -13.77 1.67 -2.97
CA GLY A 288 -13.00 2.03 -4.15
C GLY A 288 -11.84 1.06 -4.40
N GLY A 289 -11.58 0.74 -5.66
CA GLY A 289 -10.44 -0.06 -6.09
C GLY A 289 -9.19 0.81 -6.31
N SER A 290 -8.23 0.30 -7.08
CA SER A 290 -6.99 1.04 -7.40
C SER A 290 -6.74 1.19 -8.89
N VAL A 291 -6.14 2.32 -9.26
CA VAL A 291 -5.67 2.59 -10.62
C VAL A 291 -4.19 2.92 -10.59
N GLU A 292 -3.41 2.33 -11.49
CA GLU A 292 -1.99 2.61 -11.64
C GLU A 292 -1.69 3.00 -13.10
N THR A 293 -0.96 4.09 -13.26
CA THR A 293 -0.53 4.60 -14.56
C THR A 293 0.97 4.81 -14.55
N THR A 294 1.69 3.99 -15.31
CA THR A 294 3.15 4.05 -15.43
C THR A 294 3.51 4.42 -16.85
N ALA A 295 4.23 5.52 -17.04
CA ALA A 295 4.57 6.05 -18.37
C ALA A 295 5.94 6.71 -18.36
N LYS A 296 6.63 6.82 -19.49
CA LYS A 296 7.73 7.79 -19.62
C LYS A 296 7.19 9.21 -19.65
N THR A 297 6.20 9.46 -20.51
CA THR A 297 5.43 10.71 -20.54
C THR A 297 3.94 10.44 -20.44
N LEU A 298 3.21 11.33 -19.75
CA LEU A 298 1.78 11.19 -19.52
C LEU A 298 1.01 12.43 -19.98
N GLN A 299 0.00 12.20 -20.81
CA GLN A 299 -0.97 13.22 -21.19
C GLN A 299 -2.36 12.79 -20.72
N LEU A 300 -2.98 13.65 -19.92
CA LEU A 300 -4.36 13.50 -19.46
C LEU A 300 -5.23 14.54 -20.17
N ALA A 301 -6.34 14.11 -20.78
CA ALA A 301 -7.26 15.04 -21.43
C ALA A 301 -8.71 14.59 -21.25
N GLY A 302 -9.44 15.26 -20.35
CA GLY A 302 -10.81 14.82 -20.00
C GLY A 302 -10.85 13.52 -19.18
N THR A 303 -9.71 13.09 -18.67
CA THR A 303 -9.58 11.94 -17.78
C THR A 303 -10.29 12.19 -16.47
N ARG A 304 -11.07 11.19 -16.07
CA ARG A 304 -11.62 11.08 -14.72
C ARG A 304 -11.36 9.66 -14.21
N VAL A 305 -10.84 9.57 -12.98
CA VAL A 305 -10.68 8.30 -12.28
C VAL A 305 -11.63 8.30 -11.09
N ASP A 306 -12.48 7.27 -11.01
CA ASP A 306 -13.32 6.97 -9.84
C ASP A 306 -12.81 5.67 -9.21
N ALA A 307 -11.96 5.81 -8.19
CA ALA A 307 -11.32 4.75 -7.43
C ALA A 307 -11.03 5.22 -5.99
N GLN A 308 -10.53 4.34 -5.13
CA GLN A 308 -9.98 4.77 -3.83
C GLN A 308 -8.64 5.47 -4.03
N SER A 309 -7.78 4.91 -4.90
CA SER A 309 -6.45 5.45 -5.17
C SER A 309 -6.09 5.44 -6.65
N TRP A 310 -5.32 6.46 -7.04
CA TRP A 310 -4.67 6.55 -8.34
C TRP A 310 -3.19 6.87 -8.16
N THR A 311 -2.33 5.92 -8.56
CA THR A 311 -0.88 6.11 -8.54
C THR A 311 -0.39 6.36 -9.96
N ILE A 312 0.38 7.44 -10.13
CA ILE A 312 1.01 7.83 -11.39
C ILE A 312 2.52 7.70 -11.20
N GLY A 313 3.19 6.91 -12.04
CA GLY A 313 4.65 6.79 -12.10
C GLY A 313 5.18 7.28 -13.43
N THR A 314 6.02 8.32 -13.42
CA THR A 314 6.62 8.87 -14.65
C THR A 314 8.09 9.26 -14.52
N ASP A 315 8.80 9.38 -15.64
CA ASP A 315 10.14 9.99 -15.65
C ASP A 315 10.03 11.52 -15.55
N GLU A 316 9.07 12.09 -16.30
CA GLU A 316 8.74 13.51 -16.33
C GLU A 316 7.22 13.72 -16.17
N PHE A 317 6.82 14.66 -15.31
CA PHE A 317 5.42 15.06 -15.15
C PHE A 317 5.27 16.57 -15.29
N ALA A 318 4.71 17.00 -16.42
CA ALA A 318 4.30 18.39 -16.59
C ALA A 318 2.89 18.59 -16.02
N ALA A 319 2.77 19.29 -14.90
CA ALA A 319 1.47 19.66 -14.32
C ALA A 319 0.88 20.90 -15.01
N GLY A 320 0.72 20.80 -16.33
CA GLY A 320 0.01 21.78 -17.15
C GLY A 320 -1.51 21.76 -16.92
N PRO A 321 -2.28 22.59 -17.65
CA PRO A 321 -3.69 22.82 -17.37
C PRO A 321 -4.55 21.55 -17.49
N ASN A 322 -4.26 20.68 -18.46
CA ASN A 322 -5.04 19.46 -18.65
C ASN A 322 -4.79 18.43 -17.54
N ASN A 323 -3.50 18.21 -17.19
CA ASN A 323 -3.13 17.28 -16.12
C ASN A 323 -3.65 17.77 -14.77
N ALA A 324 -3.49 19.07 -14.45
CA ALA A 324 -4.02 19.65 -13.20
C ALA A 324 -5.56 19.53 -13.10
N LYS A 325 -6.27 19.71 -14.22
CA LYS A 325 -7.72 19.53 -14.28
C LYS A 325 -8.14 18.08 -14.02
N ALA A 326 -7.50 17.11 -14.68
CA ALA A 326 -7.78 15.69 -14.47
C ALA A 326 -7.53 15.26 -13.01
N LEU A 327 -6.44 15.70 -12.41
CA LEU A 327 -6.16 15.46 -10.99
C LEU A 327 -7.25 16.05 -10.10
N ALA A 328 -7.63 17.32 -10.32
CA ALA A 328 -8.65 18.01 -9.55
C ALA A 328 -10.02 17.33 -9.63
N GLU A 329 -10.41 16.84 -10.81
CA GLU A 329 -11.68 16.13 -11.02
C GLU A 329 -11.69 14.76 -10.31
N SER A 330 -10.61 13.98 -10.41
CA SER A 330 -10.50 12.70 -9.69
C SER A 330 -10.49 12.89 -8.17
N LEU A 331 -9.71 13.86 -7.66
CA LEU A 331 -9.66 14.20 -6.24
C LEU A 331 -11.03 14.65 -5.72
N SER A 332 -11.76 15.47 -6.48
CA SER A 332 -13.08 15.95 -6.09
C SER A 332 -14.15 14.83 -6.04
N ASN A 333 -13.89 13.70 -6.69
CA ASN A 333 -14.73 12.50 -6.64
C ASN A 333 -14.26 11.47 -5.60
N GLY A 334 -13.30 11.81 -4.75
CA GLY A 334 -12.86 10.96 -3.64
C GLY A 334 -11.64 10.09 -3.94
N THR A 335 -11.06 10.15 -5.14
CA THR A 335 -9.85 9.39 -5.48
C THR A 335 -8.60 10.10 -4.99
N SER A 336 -7.90 9.51 -4.03
CA SER A 336 -6.60 10.03 -3.59
C SER A 336 -5.54 9.76 -4.65
N VAL A 337 -4.68 10.74 -4.93
CA VAL A 337 -3.72 10.69 -6.04
C VAL A 337 -2.29 10.79 -5.53
N THR A 338 -1.44 9.86 -5.98
CA THR A 338 0.00 9.89 -5.74
C THR A 338 0.74 9.99 -7.07
N VAL A 339 1.55 11.02 -7.25
CA VAL A 339 2.38 11.23 -8.43
C VAL A 339 3.84 11.02 -8.05
N ASN A 340 4.47 10.00 -8.63
CA ASN A 340 5.88 9.65 -8.46
C ASN A 340 6.65 9.98 -9.74
N VAL A 341 7.68 10.82 -9.62
CA VAL A 341 8.44 11.30 -10.78
C VAL A 341 9.93 11.04 -10.58
N GLY A 342 10.63 10.54 -11.61
CA GLY A 342 12.08 10.34 -11.56
C GLY A 342 12.87 11.65 -11.46
N GLY A 343 12.37 12.72 -12.08
CA GLY A 343 12.92 14.07 -12.05
C GLY A 343 12.20 15.02 -11.08
N SER A 344 12.07 16.28 -11.49
CA SER A 344 11.34 17.31 -10.75
C SER A 344 9.86 17.35 -11.14
N ILE A 345 9.02 17.90 -10.25
CA ILE A 345 7.61 18.20 -10.51
C ILE A 345 7.44 19.72 -10.54
N ASP A 346 7.01 20.25 -11.69
CA ASP A 346 6.71 21.67 -11.86
C ASP A 346 5.20 21.90 -11.98
N MET A 347 4.60 22.41 -10.90
CA MET A 347 3.20 22.80 -10.82
C MET A 347 2.99 24.19 -11.40
N VAL A 348 2.74 24.26 -12.71
CA VAL A 348 2.54 25.53 -13.43
C VAL A 348 1.08 25.95 -13.55
N SER A 349 0.14 25.08 -13.18
CA SER A 349 -1.30 25.33 -13.23
C SER A 349 -1.94 25.18 -11.85
N SER A 350 -3.03 25.92 -11.62
CA SER A 350 -3.80 25.79 -10.38
C SER A 350 -4.53 24.45 -10.31
N LEU A 351 -4.53 23.83 -9.13
CA LEU A 351 -5.20 22.57 -8.84
C LEU A 351 -6.06 22.77 -7.59
N ARG A 352 -7.38 22.66 -7.72
CA ARG A 352 -8.33 22.91 -6.63
C ARG A 352 -9.36 21.80 -6.57
N TRP A 353 -9.57 21.22 -5.39
CA TRP A 353 -10.54 20.15 -5.21
C TRP A 353 -11.35 20.29 -3.92
N THR A 354 -12.46 19.57 -3.87
CA THR A 354 -13.35 19.46 -2.71
C THR A 354 -13.33 18.03 -2.15
N GLY A 355 -13.65 17.85 -0.89
CA GLY A 355 -13.69 16.53 -0.26
C GLY A 355 -12.34 16.07 0.32
N ASP A 356 -12.30 14.80 0.70
CA ASP A 356 -11.32 14.28 1.66
C ASP A 356 -10.15 13.53 1.01
N ALA A 357 -10.17 13.41 -0.33
CA ALA A 357 -9.08 12.81 -1.08
C ALA A 357 -7.78 13.61 -0.91
N SER A 358 -6.66 12.89 -0.78
CA SER A 358 -5.34 13.50 -0.57
C SER A 358 -4.50 13.47 -1.85
N LEU A 359 -3.57 14.42 -1.97
CA LEU A 359 -2.63 14.53 -3.08
C LEU A 359 -1.19 14.41 -2.56
N ALA A 360 -0.42 13.49 -3.13
CA ALA A 360 1.02 13.39 -2.90
C ALA A 360 1.79 13.63 -4.20
N LEU A 361 2.74 14.56 -4.17
CA LEU A 361 3.67 14.87 -5.25
C LEU A 361 5.09 14.48 -4.80
N ASN A 362 5.56 13.34 -5.28
CA ASN A 362 6.85 12.75 -4.93
C ASN A 362 7.81 12.91 -6.11
N ALA A 363 8.65 13.94 -6.06
CA ALA A 363 9.68 14.19 -7.05
C ALA A 363 10.98 13.50 -6.64
N GLY A 364 11.63 12.87 -7.61
CA GLY A 364 12.98 12.34 -7.46
C GLY A 364 13.99 13.45 -7.19
N ARG A 365 13.76 14.67 -7.69
CA ARG A 365 14.53 15.88 -7.35
C ARG A 365 13.68 16.90 -6.59
N SER A 366 13.19 17.95 -7.26
CA SER A 366 12.52 19.08 -6.62
C SER A 366 11.03 19.14 -6.94
N VAL A 367 10.25 19.74 -6.05
CA VAL A 367 8.85 20.11 -6.30
C VAL A 367 8.76 21.63 -6.32
N ALA A 368 8.29 22.21 -7.44
CA ALA A 368 8.13 23.65 -7.57
C ALA A 368 6.68 24.03 -7.89
N LEU A 369 6.16 25.06 -7.23
CA LEU A 369 4.89 25.71 -7.55
C LEU A 369 5.14 27.05 -8.22
N GLY A 370 4.63 27.22 -9.45
CA GLY A 370 4.80 28.45 -10.22
C GLY A 370 4.06 29.65 -9.62
N PRO A 371 4.47 30.88 -9.95
CA PRO A 371 3.99 32.11 -9.28
C PRO A 371 2.50 32.41 -9.46
N LEU A 372 1.86 31.84 -10.49
CA LEU A 372 0.43 31.98 -10.77
C LEU A 372 -0.38 30.74 -10.37
N ALA A 373 0.27 29.71 -9.84
CA ALA A 373 -0.38 28.46 -9.48
C ALA A 373 -0.90 28.52 -8.03
N THR A 374 -2.10 28.00 -7.83
CA THR A 374 -2.67 27.76 -6.50
C THR A 374 -3.00 26.29 -6.33
N ILE A 375 -2.54 25.67 -5.25
CA ILE A 375 -3.03 24.36 -4.81
C ILE A 375 -3.96 24.59 -3.61
N SER A 376 -5.18 24.06 -3.64
CA SER A 376 -6.13 24.26 -2.54
C SER A 376 -7.11 23.10 -2.36
N ASN A 377 -7.42 22.78 -1.11
CA ASN A 377 -8.47 21.83 -0.73
C ASN A 377 -9.58 22.51 0.11
N ARG A 378 -10.82 21.99 0.03
CA ARG A 378 -11.97 22.42 0.84
C ARG A 378 -12.67 21.27 1.60
N GLY A 379 -11.94 20.22 1.95
CA GLY A 379 -12.40 19.09 2.76
C GLY A 379 -11.32 18.68 3.75
N ALA A 380 -11.18 17.37 4.01
CA ALA A 380 -10.13 16.83 4.89
C ALA A 380 -8.85 16.37 4.16
N GLY A 381 -8.77 16.61 2.84
CA GLY A 381 -7.65 16.16 2.01
C GLY A 381 -6.31 16.78 2.43
N SER A 382 -5.28 15.95 2.53
CA SER A 382 -3.92 16.39 2.82
C SER A 382 -3.10 16.56 1.53
N LEU A 383 -2.06 17.40 1.60
CA LEU A 383 -1.08 17.60 0.54
C LEU A 383 0.32 17.23 1.02
N THR A 384 0.99 16.37 0.27
CA THR A 384 2.40 16.08 0.46
C THR A 384 3.18 16.59 -0.74
N LEU A 385 4.15 17.49 -0.50
CA LEU A 385 5.14 17.93 -1.47
C LEU A 385 6.47 17.32 -1.05
N ARG A 386 6.93 16.29 -1.74
CA ARG A 386 8.15 15.57 -1.37
C ARG A 386 9.20 15.68 -2.46
N ALA A 387 10.26 16.40 -2.15
CA ALA A 387 11.51 16.35 -2.88
C ALA A 387 12.35 15.15 -2.42
N ASP A 388 13.39 14.81 -3.19
CA ASP A 388 14.27 13.66 -2.94
C ASP A 388 13.49 12.39 -2.53
N ALA A 389 12.51 12.01 -3.34
CA ALA A 389 11.61 10.89 -3.02
C ALA A 389 12.34 9.55 -2.83
N LYS A 390 13.60 9.43 -3.29
CA LYS A 390 14.44 8.24 -3.12
C LYS A 390 15.33 8.28 -1.86
N GLY A 391 15.44 9.41 -1.18
CA GLY A 391 16.29 9.57 -0.01
C GLY A 391 17.77 9.37 -0.35
N ILE A 392 18.25 10.02 -1.41
CA ILE A 392 19.61 9.86 -1.94
C ILE A 392 20.43 11.16 -1.88
N ASP A 393 19.99 12.14 -1.10
CA ASP A 393 20.71 13.39 -0.78
C ASP A 393 21.11 14.18 -2.03
N ASN A 394 20.13 14.40 -2.91
CA ASN A 394 20.37 14.98 -4.23
C ASN A 394 20.06 16.49 -4.35
N HIS A 395 20.03 17.21 -3.22
CA HIS A 395 19.69 18.63 -3.13
C HIS A 395 18.23 18.96 -3.52
N GLY A 396 17.33 17.97 -3.44
CA GLY A 396 15.91 18.12 -3.74
C GLY A 396 15.28 19.24 -2.90
N SER A 397 14.66 20.21 -3.56
CA SER A 397 14.05 21.38 -2.90
C SER A 397 12.53 21.43 -3.09
N VAL A 398 11.83 22.03 -2.13
CA VAL A 398 10.40 22.36 -2.27
C VAL A 398 10.24 23.87 -2.36
N ILE A 399 9.89 24.36 -3.55
CA ILE A 399 9.88 25.79 -3.88
C ILE A 399 8.44 26.23 -4.15
N ASN A 400 7.83 26.96 -3.22
CA ASN A 400 6.54 27.58 -3.47
C ASN A 400 6.71 29.04 -3.90
N ALA A 401 6.61 29.33 -5.21
CA ALA A 401 6.50 30.71 -5.69
C ALA A 401 5.03 31.19 -5.81
N GLY A 402 4.07 30.27 -5.68
CA GLY A 402 2.63 30.50 -5.86
C GLY A 402 1.87 30.62 -4.54
N THR A 403 0.74 29.89 -4.45
CA THR A 403 -0.10 29.85 -3.24
C THR A 403 -0.50 28.43 -2.86
N ILE A 404 -0.27 28.05 -1.61
CA ILE A 404 -0.87 26.89 -0.95
C ILE A 404 -2.01 27.40 -0.07
N ASP A 405 -3.26 27.06 -0.42
CA ASP A 405 -4.45 27.55 0.28
C ASP A 405 -5.22 26.41 0.97
N TRP A 406 -4.94 26.24 2.27
CA TRP A 406 -5.62 25.32 3.18
C TRP A 406 -6.60 26.03 4.11
N SER A 407 -6.95 27.30 3.83
CA SER A 407 -7.82 28.13 4.70
C SER A 407 -9.23 27.58 4.89
N ARG A 408 -9.68 26.68 4.02
CA ARG A 408 -10.99 26.02 4.07
C ARG A 408 -10.89 24.50 4.21
N SER A 409 -9.69 23.98 4.46
CA SER A 409 -9.45 22.56 4.64
C SER A 409 -9.32 22.24 6.14
N THR A 410 -9.75 21.04 6.53
CA THR A 410 -9.42 20.42 7.82
C THR A 410 -8.21 19.49 7.71
N GLY A 411 -7.73 19.23 6.49
CA GLY A 411 -6.53 18.46 6.20
C GLY A 411 -5.24 19.22 6.48
N THR A 412 -4.11 18.63 6.09
CA THR A 412 -2.76 19.12 6.42
C THR A 412 -1.87 19.24 5.20
N VAL A 413 -0.76 19.98 5.33
CA VAL A 413 0.27 20.08 4.29
C VAL A 413 1.64 19.73 4.87
N ALA A 414 2.33 18.78 4.23
CA ALA A 414 3.72 18.45 4.51
C ALA A 414 4.59 18.80 3.31
N ALA A 415 5.61 19.64 3.52
CA ALA A 415 6.66 19.91 2.54
C ALA A 415 7.96 19.24 3.01
N LEU A 416 8.43 18.21 2.32
CA LEU A 416 9.63 17.46 2.67
C LEU A 416 10.73 17.81 1.67
N TYR A 417 11.84 18.38 2.16
CA TYR A 417 12.97 18.81 1.35
C TYR A 417 14.27 18.17 1.85
N ASP A 418 15.20 17.97 0.93
CA ASP A 418 16.51 17.38 1.22
C ASP A 418 17.30 18.20 2.25
N SER A 419 18.16 17.55 3.02
CA SER A 419 19.01 18.21 4.02
C SER A 419 19.94 19.27 3.40
N ASN A 420 20.34 19.05 2.15
CA ASN A 420 21.17 19.96 1.36
C ASN A 420 20.34 20.76 0.33
N GLY A 421 19.01 20.65 0.40
CA GLY A 421 18.05 21.40 -0.40
C GLY A 421 17.52 22.63 0.33
N THR A 422 16.45 23.21 -0.22
CA THR A 422 15.80 24.41 0.33
C THR A 422 14.29 24.25 0.37
N PHE A 423 13.67 24.94 1.33
CA PHE A 423 12.23 25.18 1.36
C PHE A 423 11.94 26.66 1.19
N GLU A 424 11.19 27.02 0.15
CA GLU A 424 10.65 28.37 -0.03
C GLU A 424 9.15 28.35 0.22
N ALA A 425 8.68 29.11 1.20
CA ALA A 425 7.30 29.02 1.69
C ALA A 425 6.25 29.64 0.76
N GLY A 426 6.59 30.69 0.00
CA GLY A 426 5.63 31.43 -0.83
C GLY A 426 4.44 32.00 -0.05
N ASN A 427 3.28 32.04 -0.69
CA ASN A 427 2.03 32.36 0.00
C ASN A 427 1.40 31.08 0.58
N ILE A 428 1.18 31.06 1.89
CA ILE A 428 0.50 29.97 2.60
C ILE A 428 -0.71 30.56 3.33
N ARG A 429 -1.88 29.94 3.15
CA ARG A 429 -3.09 30.27 3.91
C ARG A 429 -3.54 29.05 4.69
N THR A 430 -3.73 29.22 5.99
CA THR A 430 -4.18 28.18 6.91
C THR A 430 -5.60 28.46 7.40
N ASN A 431 -6.27 27.41 7.85
CA ASN A 431 -7.58 27.49 8.46
C ASN A 431 -7.42 27.88 9.94
N CYS A 432 -8.03 29.00 10.34
CA CYS A 432 -7.97 29.52 11.71
C CYS A 432 -8.66 28.61 12.73
N ASP A 433 -9.59 27.77 12.27
CA ASP A 433 -10.35 26.83 13.08
C ASP A 433 -9.74 25.42 13.05
N TRP A 434 -8.62 25.24 12.34
CA TRP A 434 -7.94 23.95 12.30
C TRP A 434 -7.34 23.60 13.66
N SER A 435 -7.57 22.37 14.09
CA SER A 435 -6.93 21.77 15.25
C SER A 435 -6.30 20.43 14.85
N PRO A 436 -5.13 20.07 15.41
CA PRO A 436 -4.52 18.78 15.13
C PRO A 436 -5.43 17.64 15.59
N ALA A 437 -5.45 16.56 14.81
CA ALA A 437 -6.16 15.35 15.21
C ALA A 437 -5.55 14.80 16.52
N PRO A 438 -6.36 14.19 17.42
CA PRO A 438 -5.85 13.57 18.64
C PRO A 438 -4.71 12.60 18.35
N PHE A 439 -3.66 12.62 19.17
CA PHE A 439 -2.46 11.78 19.03
C PHE A 439 -1.63 11.98 17.75
N SER A 440 -1.96 12.96 16.89
CA SER A 440 -1.18 13.23 15.67
C SER A 440 0.18 13.86 15.95
N GLY A 441 0.31 14.60 17.07
CA GLY A 441 1.50 15.39 17.39
C GLY A 441 1.78 16.56 16.45
N LEU A 442 0.86 16.90 15.53
CA LEU A 442 1.02 18.06 14.68
C LEU A 442 0.86 19.36 15.48
N LYS A 443 1.81 20.28 15.31
CA LYS A 443 1.72 21.63 15.90
C LYS A 443 1.04 22.64 14.99
N THR A 444 1.13 22.44 13.68
CA THR A 444 0.69 23.37 12.64
C THR A 444 0.02 22.62 11.50
N GLN A 445 -0.93 23.27 10.83
CA GLN A 445 -1.61 22.69 9.67
C GLN A 445 -0.67 22.47 8.49
N VAL A 446 0.31 23.36 8.33
CA VAL A 446 1.31 23.34 7.27
C VAL A 446 2.68 23.27 7.92
N THR A 447 3.47 22.24 7.59
CA THR A 447 4.80 22.03 8.17
C THR A 447 5.79 21.67 7.06
N ALA A 448 6.93 22.36 7.06
CA ALA A 448 8.08 21.97 6.26
C ALA A 448 9.04 21.15 7.10
N TYR A 449 9.47 20.01 6.59
CA TYR A 449 10.39 19.06 7.22
C TYR A 449 11.66 18.93 6.38
N GLN A 450 12.80 19.07 7.05
CA GLN A 450 14.08 18.67 6.50
C GLN A 450 14.20 17.15 6.56
N LEU A 451 14.50 16.51 5.45
CA LEU A 451 14.67 15.07 5.34
C LEU A 451 15.96 14.61 5.99
N ILE A 452 15.89 13.45 6.63
CA ILE A 452 16.99 12.72 7.23
C ILE A 452 17.05 11.36 6.53
N ASN A 453 18.11 11.15 5.75
CA ASN A 453 18.31 9.99 4.88
C ASN A 453 19.54 9.15 5.29
N SER A 454 20.31 9.61 6.27
CA SER A 454 21.47 8.90 6.81
C SER A 454 21.58 9.03 8.34
N ILE A 455 22.34 8.12 8.95
CA ILE A 455 22.65 8.17 10.39
C ILE A 455 23.43 9.45 10.74
N ALA A 456 24.35 9.89 9.89
CA ALA A 456 25.12 11.11 10.11
C ALA A 456 24.21 12.35 10.16
N GLU A 457 23.20 12.43 9.29
CA GLU A 457 22.20 13.51 9.34
C GLU A 457 21.33 13.44 10.59
N LEU A 458 20.98 12.22 11.02
CA LEU A 458 20.22 11.99 12.25
C LEU A 458 21.00 12.52 13.47
N GLU A 459 22.30 12.23 13.57
CA GLU A 459 23.18 12.76 14.62
C GLU A 459 23.32 14.30 14.54
N ASN A 460 23.36 14.83 13.31
CA ASN A 460 23.46 16.27 13.03
C ASN A 460 22.22 17.09 13.42
N ILE A 461 21.09 16.46 13.77
CA ILE A 461 19.94 17.17 14.39
C ILE A 461 20.39 17.95 15.64
N SER A 462 21.42 17.47 16.34
CA SER A 462 22.01 18.17 17.49
C SER A 462 22.50 19.59 17.18
N GLN A 463 22.76 19.92 15.91
CA GLN A 463 23.16 21.27 15.48
C GLN A 463 21.99 22.25 15.42
N SER A 464 20.73 21.77 15.34
CA SER A 464 19.54 22.62 15.26
C SER A 464 18.33 21.96 15.94
N LEU A 465 18.39 21.93 17.28
CA LEU A 465 17.39 21.26 18.14
C LEU A 465 15.96 21.84 18.10
N ALA A 466 15.73 22.95 17.42
CA ALA A 466 14.41 23.55 17.22
C ALA A 466 13.79 23.27 15.84
N GLY A 467 14.51 22.56 14.96
CA GLY A 467 14.08 22.28 13.59
C GLY A 467 12.92 21.29 13.49
N ASN A 468 12.36 21.19 12.28
CA ASN A 468 11.38 20.18 11.91
C ASN A 468 12.06 19.17 10.98
N TYR A 469 12.09 17.91 11.39
CA TYR A 469 12.81 16.83 10.72
C TYR A 469 11.86 15.69 10.39
N ALA A 470 12.10 15.03 9.27
CA ALA A 470 11.40 13.83 8.89
C ALA A 470 12.37 12.75 8.42
N LEU A 471 12.13 11.48 8.77
CA LEU A 471 12.85 10.40 8.10
C LEU A 471 12.42 10.35 6.63
N GLY A 472 13.39 10.35 5.72
CA GLY A 472 13.15 10.18 4.30
C GLY A 472 13.17 8.71 3.87
N ARG A 473 13.73 7.83 4.68
CA ARG A 473 13.76 6.40 4.40
C ARG A 473 14.05 5.63 5.66
N ASP A 474 13.95 4.31 5.57
CA ASP A 474 14.44 3.43 6.60
C ASP A 474 15.97 3.58 6.70
N LEU A 475 16.48 3.67 7.93
CA LEU A 475 17.90 3.83 8.22
C LEU A 475 18.41 2.61 8.99
N THR A 476 19.61 2.15 8.64
CA THR A 476 20.31 1.09 9.38
C THR A 476 21.57 1.67 10.00
N ALA A 477 21.70 1.57 11.31
CA ALA A 477 22.90 1.92 12.04
C ALA A 477 23.93 0.79 11.95
N SER A 478 25.21 1.15 11.87
CA SER A 478 26.33 0.19 11.71
C SER A 478 27.38 0.33 12.83
N GLY A 479 27.09 1.09 13.88
CA GLY A 479 28.02 1.39 14.96
C GLY A 479 27.31 2.06 16.13
N VAL A 480 28.10 2.49 17.12
CA VAL A 480 27.58 3.23 18.28
C VAL A 480 27.03 4.55 17.80
N PHE A 481 25.74 4.78 18.07
CA PHE A 481 25.03 6.00 17.71
C PHE A 481 25.34 7.11 18.71
N THR A 482 25.50 8.33 18.22
CA THR A 482 25.65 9.54 19.05
C THR A 482 24.28 10.13 19.37
N PRO A 483 23.82 10.11 20.63
CA PRO A 483 22.51 10.61 21.01
C PRO A 483 22.27 12.08 20.62
N ILE A 484 21.05 12.35 20.14
CA ILE A 484 20.61 13.71 19.82
C ILE A 484 20.48 14.50 21.11
N ALA A 485 20.98 15.74 21.10
CA ALA A 485 20.98 16.65 22.26
C ALA A 485 21.87 16.18 23.44
N SER A 486 22.85 15.32 23.21
CA SER A 486 23.77 14.79 24.23
C SER A 486 24.52 15.84 25.05
N THR A 487 24.81 17.01 24.47
CA THR A 487 25.53 18.12 25.14
C THR A 487 24.63 19.31 25.47
N SER A 488 23.32 19.22 25.21
CA SER A 488 22.39 20.34 25.34
C SER A 488 21.60 20.29 26.63
N ALA A 489 21.75 21.33 27.46
CA ALA A 489 20.92 21.52 28.65
C ALA A 489 19.45 21.81 28.31
N LYS A 490 19.13 22.25 27.08
CA LYS A 490 17.76 22.60 26.67
C LYS A 490 16.99 21.42 26.07
N GLY A 491 17.68 20.38 25.60
CA GLY A 491 17.06 19.26 24.88
C GLY A 491 16.51 19.62 23.50
N PHE A 492 15.90 18.64 22.83
CA PHE A 492 15.24 18.78 21.54
C PHE A 492 13.85 19.41 21.69
N GLY A 493 13.64 20.58 21.10
CA GLY A 493 12.39 21.35 21.17
C GLY A 493 11.58 21.39 19.86
N GLY A 494 12.13 20.79 18.80
CA GLY A 494 11.59 20.78 17.43
C GLY A 494 10.46 19.77 17.21
N GLN A 495 10.33 19.30 15.96
CA GLN A 495 9.48 18.17 15.58
C GLN A 495 10.32 17.14 14.84
N PHE A 496 10.19 15.86 15.20
CA PHE A 496 10.77 14.73 14.49
C PHE A 496 9.65 13.76 14.13
N ASP A 497 9.39 13.59 12.83
CA ASP A 497 8.35 12.72 12.30
C ASP A 497 8.98 11.60 11.48
N GLY A 498 8.79 10.35 11.90
CA GLY A 498 9.30 9.20 11.16
C GLY A 498 8.58 8.94 9.85
N PHE A 499 7.40 9.52 9.61
CA PHE A 499 6.57 9.22 8.42
C PHE A 499 6.34 7.71 8.18
N GLY A 500 6.41 6.89 9.23
CA GLY A 500 6.28 5.44 9.18
C GLY A 500 7.58 4.66 8.89
N HIS A 501 8.72 5.34 8.79
CA HIS A 501 10.01 4.70 8.55
C HIS A 501 10.60 4.02 9.79
N THR A 502 11.55 3.12 9.53
CA THR A 502 12.23 2.31 10.56
C THR A 502 13.68 2.75 10.77
N LEU A 503 14.10 2.78 12.04
CA LEU A 503 15.49 2.90 12.46
C LEU A 503 15.97 1.52 12.96
N ASP A 504 16.82 0.87 12.19
CA ASP A 504 17.28 -0.49 12.45
C ASP A 504 18.70 -0.52 13.03
N GLY A 505 18.95 -1.42 13.98
CA GLY A 505 20.29 -1.73 14.47
C GLY A 505 20.92 -0.64 15.36
N LEU A 506 20.12 0.19 16.02
CA LEU A 506 20.60 1.28 16.85
C LEU A 506 21.41 0.75 18.05
N ILE A 507 22.70 1.09 18.14
CA ILE A 507 23.56 0.73 19.27
C ILE A 507 23.77 1.94 20.18
N LEU A 508 23.34 1.85 21.44
CA LEU A 508 23.54 2.88 22.46
C LEU A 508 24.53 2.37 23.53
N GLN A 509 25.55 3.17 23.85
CA GLN A 509 26.52 2.82 24.90
C GLN A 509 26.58 3.93 25.95
N GLY A 510 26.40 3.54 27.22
CA GLY A 510 26.56 4.43 28.38
C GLY A 510 28.00 4.45 28.90
N ALA A 511 28.38 5.53 29.58
CA ALA A 511 29.68 5.66 30.24
C ALA A 511 29.60 5.23 31.72
N TYR A 512 30.74 4.80 32.29
CA TYR A 512 30.88 4.40 33.70
C TYR A 512 31.65 5.45 34.52
N ASP A 513 31.28 6.73 34.40
CA ASP A 513 32.06 7.85 34.98
C ASP A 513 31.50 8.44 36.28
N GLY A 514 30.48 7.80 36.87
CA GLY A 514 29.87 8.21 38.14
C GLY A 514 28.78 9.29 38.03
N SER A 515 28.57 9.87 36.83
CA SER A 515 27.34 10.62 36.53
C SER A 515 26.21 9.63 36.16
N ARG A 516 24.92 9.98 36.38
CA ARG A 516 23.78 9.20 35.86
C ARG A 516 23.21 9.91 34.62
N PRO A 517 23.87 9.85 33.44
CA PRO A 517 23.40 10.58 32.27
C PRO A 517 22.13 9.95 31.70
N TYR A 518 21.40 10.74 30.92
CA TYR A 518 20.25 10.26 30.16
C TYR A 518 20.72 9.70 28.81
N LEU A 519 20.21 8.53 28.43
CA LEU A 519 20.59 7.84 27.20
C LEU A 519 19.35 7.43 26.39
N GLY A 520 19.43 7.59 25.07
CA GLY A 520 18.37 7.26 24.11
C GLY A 520 18.71 7.81 22.73
N LEU A 521 17.84 7.59 21.73
CA LEU A 521 17.92 8.32 20.45
C LEU A 521 18.01 9.83 20.69
N PHE A 522 17.17 10.33 21.61
CA PHE A 522 17.29 11.66 22.19
C PHE A 522 17.76 11.57 23.65
N THR A 523 18.79 12.31 24.03
CA THR A 523 19.17 12.43 25.45
C THR A 523 18.04 13.11 26.23
N ASN A 524 17.52 14.23 25.73
CA ASN A 524 16.44 14.99 26.36
C ASN A 524 15.50 15.59 25.31
N ILE A 525 14.19 15.38 25.46
CA ILE A 525 13.14 16.05 24.68
C ILE A 525 12.51 17.13 25.56
N ALA A 526 12.62 18.40 25.11
CA ALA A 526 12.06 19.54 25.79
C ALA A 526 10.52 19.54 25.76
N ALA A 527 9.88 20.37 26.59
CA ALA A 527 8.42 20.47 26.66
C ALA A 527 7.74 20.82 25.32
N SER A 528 8.44 21.56 24.46
CA SER A 528 7.94 21.84 23.11
C SER A 528 8.22 20.70 22.13
N GLY A 529 9.13 19.76 22.42
CA GLY A 529 9.56 18.71 21.51
C GLY A 529 8.44 17.73 21.15
N VAL A 530 8.39 17.33 19.89
CA VAL A 530 7.50 16.25 19.40
C VAL A 530 8.34 15.23 18.65
N VAL A 531 8.18 13.95 19.00
CA VAL A 531 8.87 12.80 18.40
C VAL A 531 7.82 11.75 18.08
N ARG A 532 7.63 11.38 16.81
CA ARG A 532 6.49 10.53 16.42
C ARG A 532 6.67 9.68 15.18
N ASN A 533 5.82 8.65 15.02
CA ASN A 533 5.59 7.87 13.79
C ASN A 533 6.82 7.14 13.22
N PHE A 534 7.62 6.48 14.05
CA PHE A 534 8.69 5.59 13.57
C PHE A 534 8.76 4.33 14.42
N SER A 535 9.45 3.34 13.88
CA SER A 535 9.82 2.11 14.58
C SER A 535 11.32 2.08 14.81
N ILE A 536 11.77 1.63 15.99
CA ILE A 536 13.15 1.22 16.24
C ILE A 536 13.17 -0.30 16.28
N THR A 537 14.02 -0.94 15.46
CA THR A 537 14.16 -2.40 15.40
C THR A 537 15.59 -2.84 15.66
N ASN A 538 15.76 -4.04 16.19
CA ASN A 538 17.07 -4.64 16.46
C ASN A 538 18.02 -3.71 17.26
N ALA A 539 17.47 -2.89 18.15
CA ALA A 539 18.29 -2.01 18.96
C ALA A 539 19.06 -2.81 20.03
N PHE A 540 20.23 -2.32 20.38
CA PHE A 540 21.02 -2.83 21.49
C PHE A 540 21.50 -1.68 22.35
N ALA A 541 21.31 -1.74 23.67
CA ALA A 541 21.95 -0.81 24.57
C ALA A 541 22.67 -1.48 25.74
N ALA A 542 23.94 -1.12 25.91
CA ALA A 542 24.76 -1.45 27.08
C ALA A 542 25.00 -0.16 27.88
N THR A 543 24.23 0.03 28.94
CA THR A 543 23.90 1.39 29.42
C THR A 543 24.68 1.86 30.65
N GLY A 544 25.50 0.98 31.25
CA GLY A 544 26.22 1.28 32.49
C GLY A 544 25.26 1.75 33.60
N ASN A 545 25.53 2.92 34.18
CA ASN A 545 24.69 3.58 35.20
C ASN A 545 23.75 4.66 34.63
N SER A 546 23.57 4.71 33.30
CA SER A 546 22.74 5.71 32.61
C SER A 546 21.25 5.40 32.78
N VAL A 547 20.43 6.45 32.87
CA VAL A 547 18.97 6.32 32.80
C VAL A 547 18.57 6.26 31.33
N THR A 548 18.10 5.09 30.88
CA THR A 548 17.97 4.81 29.45
C THR A 548 16.54 4.54 29.01
N GLY A 549 16.16 5.13 27.88
CA GLY A 549 15.02 4.71 27.07
C GLY A 549 15.40 4.74 25.59
N LEU A 550 14.97 3.77 24.77
CA LEU A 550 15.43 3.70 23.36
C LEU A 550 15.07 4.96 22.55
N VAL A 551 13.89 5.54 22.79
CA VAL A 551 13.49 6.80 22.16
C VAL A 551 14.09 7.99 22.88
N ALA A 552 13.99 8.05 24.20
CA ALA A 552 14.56 9.15 24.96
C ALA A 552 15.05 8.77 26.36
N GLY A 553 16.15 9.37 26.80
CA GLY A 553 16.57 9.26 28.21
C GLY A 553 15.64 10.06 29.14
N GLN A 554 15.28 11.28 28.74
CA GLN A 554 14.25 12.09 29.40
C GLN A 554 13.33 12.76 28.37
N SER A 555 12.04 12.87 28.70
CA SER A 555 11.07 13.62 27.88
C SER A 555 10.13 14.46 28.75
N ALA A 556 10.06 15.75 28.44
CA ALA A 556 8.98 16.66 28.85
C ALA A 556 7.99 16.94 27.71
N GLY A 557 8.30 16.49 26.49
CA GLY A 557 7.52 16.71 25.28
C GLY A 557 6.52 15.60 24.97
N LEU A 558 6.18 15.45 23.70
CA LEU A 558 5.30 14.40 23.18
C LEU A 558 6.10 13.32 22.45
N ILE A 559 5.94 12.07 22.88
CA ILE A 559 6.33 10.87 22.14
C ILE A 559 5.04 10.18 21.68
N ALA A 560 4.84 10.00 20.37
CA ALA A 560 3.57 9.49 19.84
C ALA A 560 3.71 8.49 18.69
N ASN A 561 2.93 7.40 18.67
CA ASN A 561 2.93 6.40 17.58
C ASN A 561 4.35 5.87 17.29
N VAL A 562 5.04 5.40 18.33
CA VAL A 562 6.39 4.84 18.21
C VAL A 562 6.38 3.38 18.60
N SER A 563 7.19 2.57 17.93
CA SER A 563 7.45 1.20 18.36
C SER A 563 8.93 0.99 18.63
N THR A 564 9.26 0.21 19.65
CA THR A 564 10.65 -0.11 19.99
C THR A 564 10.83 -1.61 20.14
N ASN A 565 11.85 -2.16 19.48
CA ASN A 565 12.25 -3.55 19.56
C ASN A 565 13.77 -3.68 19.68
N GLY A 566 14.22 -4.63 20.50
CA GLY A 566 15.64 -4.87 20.72
C GLY A 566 15.95 -5.47 22.08
N SER A 567 17.18 -5.24 22.55
CA SER A 567 17.64 -5.69 23.87
C SER A 567 18.39 -4.59 24.62
N LEU A 568 18.13 -4.50 25.92
CA LEU A 568 18.76 -3.53 26.83
C LEU A 568 19.40 -4.29 27.98
N GLU A 569 20.65 -3.96 28.30
CA GLU A 569 21.37 -4.55 29.42
C GLU A 569 22.08 -3.52 30.31
N THR A 570 22.10 -3.84 31.60
CA THR A 570 22.96 -3.17 32.59
C THR A 570 23.47 -4.18 33.62
N ALA A 571 24.80 -4.25 33.74
CA ALA A 571 25.49 -5.13 34.68
C ALA A 571 25.66 -4.49 36.09
N GLU A 572 25.23 -3.23 36.27
CA GLU A 572 25.49 -2.44 37.48
C GLU A 572 24.50 -2.69 38.61
N ILE A 573 24.99 -3.16 39.75
CA ILE A 573 24.19 -3.47 40.93
C ILE A 573 23.58 -2.21 41.53
N GLY A 574 22.24 -2.16 41.62
CA GLY A 574 21.50 -1.13 42.35
C GLY A 574 21.53 0.28 41.73
N GLN A 575 22.07 0.44 40.52
CA GLN A 575 22.24 1.75 39.86
C GLN A 575 21.78 1.75 38.39
N GLY A 576 21.73 0.60 37.71
CA GLY A 576 21.26 0.50 36.33
C GLY A 576 19.74 0.64 36.21
N ALA A 577 19.28 1.51 35.32
CA ALA A 577 17.85 1.73 35.08
C ALA A 577 17.56 1.84 33.58
N ILE A 578 16.76 0.91 33.06
CA ILE A 578 16.44 0.80 31.64
C ILE A 578 14.92 0.74 31.39
N ALA A 579 14.46 1.40 30.34
CA ALA A 579 13.10 1.29 29.85
C ALA A 579 13.03 1.13 28.34
N GLY A 580 11.95 0.54 27.86
CA GLY A 580 11.76 0.30 26.44
C GLY A 580 11.67 1.58 25.60
N VAL A 581 10.94 2.60 26.09
CA VAL A 581 10.67 3.82 25.30
C VAL A 581 11.38 5.04 25.88
N VAL A 582 11.11 5.38 27.14
CA VAL A 582 11.61 6.62 27.76
C VAL A 582 12.17 6.35 29.16
N GLY A 583 13.31 6.92 29.52
CA GLY A 583 13.78 6.83 30.90
C GLY A 583 12.86 7.58 31.86
N VAL A 584 12.86 8.91 31.80
CA VAL A 584 11.99 9.78 32.63
C VAL A 584 10.96 10.50 31.78
N ASN A 585 9.68 10.30 32.08
CA ASN A 585 8.57 11.01 31.43
C ASN A 585 7.97 12.07 32.37
N THR A 586 8.00 13.32 31.94
CA THR A 586 7.25 14.45 32.54
C THR A 586 6.26 15.06 31.55
N GLY A 587 6.25 14.56 30.31
CA GLY A 587 5.38 14.99 29.22
C GLY A 587 4.30 13.96 28.91
N THR A 588 4.14 13.61 27.64
CA THR A 588 3.17 12.61 27.18
C THR A 588 3.85 11.54 26.33
N VAL A 589 3.65 10.28 26.68
CA VAL A 589 3.90 9.11 25.85
C VAL A 589 2.55 8.54 25.44
N ALA A 590 2.23 8.58 24.16
CA ALA A 590 0.96 8.11 23.65
C ALA A 590 1.14 7.11 22.53
N ARG A 591 0.38 6.00 22.52
CA ARG A 591 0.44 5.04 21.41
C ARG A 591 1.85 4.54 21.16
N ALA A 592 2.52 4.16 22.25
CA ALA A 592 3.86 3.60 22.19
C ALA A 592 3.78 2.09 22.44
N THR A 593 4.42 1.30 21.59
CA THR A 593 4.59 -0.14 21.79
C THR A 593 6.06 -0.46 22.08
N SER A 594 6.30 -1.35 23.04
CA SER A 594 7.64 -1.78 23.42
C SER A 594 7.75 -3.29 23.45
N ASP A 595 8.56 -3.86 22.58
CA ASP A 595 8.92 -5.27 22.53
C ASP A 595 10.44 -5.43 22.72
N VAL A 596 10.89 -5.03 23.92
CA VAL A 596 12.30 -4.95 24.28
C VAL A 596 12.63 -5.96 25.37
N SER A 597 13.57 -6.86 25.10
CA SER A 597 14.11 -7.76 26.14
C SER A 597 15.05 -6.97 27.06
N MET A 598 14.79 -6.98 28.36
CA MET A 598 15.55 -6.20 29.33
C MET A 598 16.25 -7.09 30.34
N TYR A 599 17.54 -6.85 30.58
CA TYR A 599 18.31 -7.45 31.66
C TYR A 599 18.98 -6.38 32.53
N ALA A 600 18.57 -6.27 33.81
CA ALA A 600 19.15 -5.28 34.72
C ALA A 600 19.39 -5.81 36.14
N GLN A 601 20.37 -5.22 36.83
CA GLN A 601 20.56 -5.37 38.28
C GLN A 601 19.93 -4.20 39.08
N GLY A 602 19.02 -3.46 38.44
CA GLY A 602 18.27 -2.36 39.03
C GLY A 602 16.87 -2.25 38.39
N GLY A 603 16.40 -1.04 38.15
CA GLY A 603 15.01 -0.79 37.73
C GLY A 603 14.74 -1.06 36.26
N MET A 604 13.60 -1.69 35.95
CA MET A 604 13.11 -1.92 34.58
C MET A 604 11.68 -1.46 34.41
N GLY A 605 11.40 -0.79 33.30
CA GLY A 605 10.05 -0.37 32.92
C GLY A 605 9.75 -0.64 31.45
N GLY A 606 8.63 -1.32 31.15
CA GLY A 606 8.30 -1.67 29.76
C GLY A 606 8.20 -0.46 28.83
N ILE A 607 7.60 0.64 29.29
CA ILE A 607 7.52 1.93 28.60
C ILE A 607 8.44 2.97 29.24
N ALA A 608 8.32 3.16 30.56
CA ALA A 608 9.03 4.21 31.29
C ALA A 608 9.72 3.73 32.58
N LEU A 609 10.85 4.33 32.97
CA LEU A 609 11.35 4.11 34.34
C LEU A 609 10.56 4.95 35.34
N SER A 610 10.55 6.26 35.15
CA SER A 610 9.81 7.17 36.02
C SER A 610 8.78 7.93 35.21
N ASN A 611 7.53 7.88 35.65
CA ASN A 611 6.43 8.61 35.05
C ASN A 611 5.87 9.65 36.02
N GLU A 612 6.06 10.92 35.70
CA GLU A 612 5.43 12.09 36.33
C GLU A 612 4.49 12.81 35.34
N GLY A 613 4.32 12.25 34.14
CA GLY A 613 3.44 12.77 33.09
C GLY A 613 2.34 11.78 32.71
N LEU A 614 1.97 11.76 31.44
CA LEU A 614 0.93 10.87 30.91
C LEU A 614 1.56 9.74 30.08
N ILE A 615 1.23 8.49 30.42
CA ILE A 615 1.34 7.33 29.52
C ILE A 615 -0.07 6.91 29.14
N VAL A 616 -0.38 6.89 27.83
CA VAL A 616 -1.75 6.62 27.36
C VAL A 616 -1.81 5.78 26.10
N GLN A 617 -2.70 4.77 26.07
CA GLN A 617 -2.85 3.89 24.91
C GLN A 617 -1.53 3.24 24.51
N SER A 618 -0.75 2.78 25.48
CA SER A 618 0.58 2.20 25.23
C SER A 618 0.67 0.75 25.72
N SER A 619 1.54 -0.03 25.12
CA SER A 619 1.67 -1.46 25.39
C SER A 619 3.12 -1.94 25.49
N ALA A 620 3.36 -2.93 26.34
CA ALA A 620 4.68 -3.52 26.52
C ALA A 620 4.61 -5.06 26.49
N HIS A 621 5.46 -5.68 25.68
CA HIS A 621 5.44 -7.11 25.37
C HIS A 621 6.75 -7.83 25.69
N GLY A 622 7.86 -7.10 25.75
CA GLY A 622 9.18 -7.68 25.96
C GLY A 622 9.39 -8.26 27.36
N ASP A 623 10.21 -9.30 27.44
CA ASP A 623 10.57 -9.94 28.71
C ASP A 623 11.54 -9.06 29.50
N SER A 624 11.28 -8.91 30.80
CA SER A 624 12.11 -8.17 31.74
C SER A 624 12.64 -9.10 32.82
N GLY A 625 13.95 -9.22 32.94
CA GLY A 625 14.57 -10.11 33.94
C GLY A 625 15.81 -9.48 34.55
N GLY A 626 16.25 -9.96 35.69
CA GLY A 626 17.38 -9.32 36.36
C GLY A 626 17.95 -10.12 37.52
N GLY A 627 19.01 -9.59 38.12
CA GLY A 627 19.60 -10.20 39.31
C GLY A 627 18.92 -9.79 40.62
N SER A 628 19.58 -10.05 41.74
CA SER A 628 18.99 -10.02 43.10
C SER A 628 18.60 -8.64 43.64
N HIS A 629 18.60 -7.60 42.79
CA HIS A 629 18.25 -6.22 43.15
C HIS A 629 17.31 -5.58 42.12
N ALA A 630 16.77 -6.38 41.19
CA ALA A 630 15.95 -5.87 40.11
C ALA A 630 14.51 -5.61 40.56
N GLY A 631 13.95 -4.48 40.11
CA GLY A 631 12.52 -4.17 40.21
C GLY A 631 11.92 -4.03 38.81
N VAL A 632 10.72 -4.54 38.60
CA VAL A 632 10.07 -4.55 37.27
C VAL A 632 8.68 -3.94 37.34
N GLY A 633 8.45 -2.92 36.52
CA GLY A 633 7.11 -2.42 36.20
C GLY A 633 6.74 -2.73 34.75
N GLY A 634 5.63 -3.43 34.53
CA GLY A 634 5.20 -3.83 33.18
C GLY A 634 5.02 -2.65 32.21
N ILE A 635 4.53 -1.51 32.69
CA ILE A 635 4.46 -0.25 31.94
C ILE A 635 5.48 0.76 32.47
N ALA A 636 5.47 1.02 33.78
CA ALA A 636 6.40 1.97 34.38
C ALA A 636 7.01 1.42 35.66
N LEU A 637 8.32 1.57 35.90
CA LEU A 637 8.88 1.16 37.19
C LEU A 637 8.24 1.96 38.34
N THR A 638 8.28 3.29 38.26
CA THR A 638 7.65 4.19 39.22
C THR A 638 6.65 5.10 38.50
N ASN A 639 5.39 5.07 38.93
CA ASN A 639 4.37 6.05 38.56
C ASN A 639 4.22 7.06 39.70
N GLY A 640 4.88 8.22 39.55
CA GLY A 640 4.94 9.26 40.57
C GLY A 640 3.63 10.01 40.77
N LYS A 641 3.61 10.97 41.69
CA LYS A 641 2.38 11.65 42.15
C LYS A 641 1.64 12.40 41.04
N ALA A 642 2.37 12.95 40.06
CA ALA A 642 1.77 13.59 38.90
C ALA A 642 1.50 12.60 37.76
N GLY A 643 2.03 11.38 37.87
CA GLY A 643 1.97 10.33 36.88
C GLY A 643 0.56 9.77 36.66
N VAL A 644 0.18 9.67 35.39
CA VAL A 644 -1.05 9.00 34.94
C VAL A 644 -0.70 7.91 33.95
N ILE A 645 -1.13 6.68 34.24
CA ILE A 645 -1.14 5.56 33.29
C ILE A 645 -2.59 5.25 32.95
N ARG A 646 -2.95 5.41 31.67
CA ARG A 646 -4.34 5.24 31.21
C ARG A 646 -4.43 4.39 29.96
N GLN A 647 -5.35 3.43 29.91
CA GLN A 647 -5.62 2.67 28.68
C GLN A 647 -4.37 1.94 28.19
N SER A 648 -3.59 1.34 29.09
CA SER A 648 -2.31 0.72 28.75
C SER A 648 -2.25 -0.72 29.24
N TYR A 649 -1.41 -1.54 28.61
CA TYR A 649 -1.32 -2.94 29.01
C TYR A 649 0.05 -3.60 28.79
N ALA A 650 0.35 -4.61 29.60
CA ALA A 650 1.61 -5.34 29.50
C ALA A 650 1.39 -6.86 29.45
N THR A 651 2.20 -7.58 28.66
CA THR A 651 2.00 -9.01 28.38
C THR A 651 3.26 -9.88 28.44
N GLY A 652 4.46 -9.32 28.60
CA GLY A 652 5.72 -10.08 28.64
C GLY A 652 5.92 -10.92 29.91
N GLY A 653 7.14 -11.37 30.19
CA GLY A 653 7.53 -11.92 31.49
C GLY A 653 8.24 -10.90 32.39
N ALA A 654 8.09 -11.01 33.72
CA ALA A 654 8.93 -10.32 34.71
C ALA A 654 9.63 -11.31 35.64
N GLY A 655 10.91 -11.05 35.90
CA GLY A 655 11.76 -11.85 36.79
C GLY A 655 12.63 -11.00 37.72
N GLY A 656 12.06 -9.99 38.38
CA GLY A 656 12.71 -9.19 39.42
C GLY A 656 12.42 -9.69 40.85
N VAL A 657 13.02 -9.01 41.84
CA VAL A 657 12.73 -9.21 43.28
C VAL A 657 11.42 -8.54 43.68
N THR A 658 11.16 -7.36 43.13
CA THR A 658 9.87 -6.67 43.15
C THR A 658 9.30 -6.65 41.74
N ASN A 659 8.02 -6.98 41.61
CA ASN A 659 7.35 -6.92 40.31
C ASN A 659 5.93 -6.37 40.46
N GLY A 660 5.56 -5.47 39.55
CA GLY A 660 4.22 -4.98 39.33
C GLY A 660 3.82 -5.11 37.86
N GLY A 661 2.70 -5.78 37.58
CA GLY A 661 2.25 -6.04 36.21
C GLY A 661 1.92 -4.78 35.39
N ILE A 662 1.67 -3.63 36.04
CA ILE A 662 1.58 -2.30 35.40
C ILE A 662 2.67 -1.37 35.94
N ALA A 663 2.80 -1.24 37.26
CA ALA A 663 3.83 -0.41 37.86
C ALA A 663 4.43 -1.05 39.09
N ASP A 664 5.75 -0.99 39.29
CA ASP A 664 6.35 -1.53 40.52
C ASP A 664 5.91 -0.68 41.72
N GLU A 665 6.15 0.63 41.64
CA GLU A 665 5.68 1.62 42.61
C GLU A 665 4.63 2.56 41.99
N ASN A 666 3.49 2.73 42.66
CA ASN A 666 2.46 3.68 42.26
C ASN A 666 2.12 4.69 43.36
N ASP A 667 2.44 5.95 43.11
CA ASP A 667 1.98 7.12 43.88
C ASP A 667 0.95 7.97 43.11
N GLY A 668 0.82 7.73 41.80
CA GLY A 668 -0.07 8.45 40.89
C GLY A 668 -1.40 7.75 40.61
N LEU A 669 -1.92 7.99 39.40
CA LEU A 669 -3.19 7.44 38.92
C LEU A 669 -2.98 6.34 37.87
N ILE A 670 -3.57 5.16 38.11
CA ILE A 670 -3.69 4.10 37.10
C ILE A 670 -5.18 3.88 36.80
N GLN A 671 -5.55 3.90 35.52
CA GLN A 671 -6.94 3.70 35.10
C GLN A 671 -7.10 2.98 33.76
N GLN A 672 -8.18 2.21 33.62
CA GLN A 672 -8.50 1.49 32.37
C GLN A 672 -7.34 0.67 31.79
N SER A 673 -6.53 0.06 32.63
CA SER A 673 -5.31 -0.64 32.22
C SER A 673 -5.39 -2.10 32.64
N PHE A 674 -4.64 -2.97 31.97
CA PHE A 674 -4.60 -4.38 32.35
C PHE A 674 -3.25 -5.03 32.12
N THR A 675 -3.04 -6.18 32.74
CA THR A 675 -1.81 -6.95 32.55
C THR A 675 -2.07 -8.43 32.51
N THR A 676 -1.36 -9.11 31.61
CA THR A 676 -1.24 -10.57 31.53
C THR A 676 0.22 -10.99 31.72
N LEU A 677 1.05 -10.09 32.23
CA LEU A 677 2.49 -10.25 32.37
C LEU A 677 2.81 -11.43 33.30
N ALA A 678 3.59 -12.40 32.83
CA ALA A 678 3.92 -13.59 33.62
C ALA A 678 4.94 -13.24 34.72
N MET A 679 4.58 -13.43 35.99
CA MET A 679 5.40 -13.03 37.15
C MET A 679 5.61 -14.20 38.12
N PRO A 680 6.41 -15.21 37.74
CA PRO A 680 6.65 -16.35 38.60
C PRO A 680 7.43 -15.93 39.86
N ASN A 681 7.07 -16.49 41.02
CA ASN A 681 7.74 -16.25 42.31
C ASN A 681 9.14 -16.92 42.36
N THR A 682 10.07 -16.47 41.52
CA THR A 682 11.37 -17.13 41.29
C THR A 682 12.46 -16.71 42.30
N LEU A 683 12.35 -15.54 42.94
CA LEU A 683 13.36 -15.01 43.85
C LEU A 683 12.77 -14.63 45.23
N PRO A 684 13.12 -15.33 46.34
CA PRO A 684 12.65 -15.00 47.69
C PRO A 684 13.30 -13.71 48.23
N PRO A 685 12.57 -12.89 49.03
CA PRO A 685 11.25 -13.15 49.62
C PRO A 685 10.06 -13.00 48.65
N GLY A 686 10.26 -12.45 47.44
CA GLY A 686 9.28 -12.35 46.37
C GLY A 686 8.10 -11.42 46.70
N TYR A 687 8.27 -10.11 46.53
CA TYR A 687 7.18 -9.17 46.75
C TYR A 687 6.55 -8.79 45.41
N ILE A 688 5.48 -9.48 45.05
CA ILE A 688 4.86 -9.39 43.71
C ILE A 688 3.37 -9.09 43.83
N GLY A 689 2.89 -8.12 43.06
CA GLY A 689 1.46 -7.84 42.92
C GLY A 689 1.04 -7.92 41.46
N GLY A 690 -0.19 -8.40 41.22
CA GLY A 690 -0.75 -8.54 39.88
C GLY A 690 -0.73 -7.24 39.06
N ILE A 691 -0.90 -6.08 39.72
CA ILE A 691 -0.84 -4.74 39.12
C ILE A 691 0.37 -3.97 39.62
N ALA A 692 0.58 -3.94 40.95
CA ALA A 692 1.68 -3.19 41.55
C ALA A 692 2.32 -3.87 42.75
N TRP A 693 3.62 -3.69 42.93
CA TRP A 693 4.27 -4.11 44.16
C TRP A 693 3.87 -3.19 45.31
N ASN A 694 4.05 -1.88 45.18
CA ASN A 694 3.65 -0.91 46.20
C ASN A 694 2.70 0.16 45.62
N ASN A 695 1.63 0.48 46.36
CA ASN A 695 0.66 1.49 45.96
C ASN A 695 0.34 2.46 47.11
N THR A 696 0.75 3.71 46.98
CA THR A 696 0.30 4.82 47.84
C THR A 696 -0.62 5.80 47.11
N GLY A 697 -0.71 5.68 45.78
CA GLY A 697 -1.60 6.45 44.91
C GLY A 697 -2.99 5.86 44.74
N HIS A 698 -3.61 6.12 43.59
CA HIS A 698 -4.97 5.69 43.25
C HIS A 698 -4.99 4.79 42.02
N ILE A 699 -5.52 3.58 42.20
CA ILE A 699 -5.79 2.64 41.11
C ILE A 699 -7.32 2.53 41.00
N THR A 700 -7.88 2.89 39.85
CA THR A 700 -9.35 2.87 39.67
C THR A 700 -9.89 1.44 39.56
N SER A 701 -11.19 1.28 39.80
CA SER A 701 -11.87 -0.01 39.79
C SER A 701 -11.98 -0.69 38.41
N ASP A 702 -11.55 -0.02 37.35
CA ASP A 702 -11.55 -0.52 35.98
C ASP A 702 -10.14 -0.92 35.49
N VAL A 703 -9.22 -1.19 36.43
CA VAL A 703 -7.90 -1.78 36.18
C VAL A 703 -7.95 -3.27 36.53
N TYR A 704 -7.41 -4.13 35.66
CA TYR A 704 -7.54 -5.59 35.77
C TYR A 704 -6.19 -6.30 35.67
N TRP A 705 -6.10 -7.54 36.17
CA TRP A 705 -4.98 -8.43 35.88
C TRP A 705 -5.48 -9.85 35.64
N ASP A 706 -4.77 -10.61 34.81
CA ASP A 706 -5.03 -12.04 34.65
C ASP A 706 -4.31 -12.82 35.75
N LYS A 707 -5.03 -13.27 36.78
CA LYS A 707 -4.42 -13.97 37.92
C LYS A 707 -3.83 -15.33 37.58
N GLN A 708 -4.24 -15.95 36.46
CA GLN A 708 -3.72 -17.25 36.03
C GLN A 708 -2.40 -17.09 35.27
N LEU A 709 -2.31 -16.09 34.40
CA LEU A 709 -1.07 -15.79 33.66
C LEU A 709 -0.03 -15.10 34.54
N THR A 710 -0.45 -14.12 35.34
CA THR A 710 0.44 -13.43 36.28
C THR A 710 0.89 -14.32 37.44
N GLN A 711 0.12 -15.36 37.77
CA GLN A 711 0.30 -16.22 38.95
C GLN A 711 0.15 -15.47 40.29
N GLN A 712 -0.61 -14.38 40.30
CA GLN A 712 -0.82 -13.54 41.48
C GLN A 712 -2.29 -13.44 41.86
N ASP A 713 -2.62 -13.87 43.08
CA ASP A 713 -3.99 -13.78 43.63
C ASP A 713 -4.34 -12.36 44.12
N THR A 714 -3.33 -11.54 44.39
CA THR A 714 -3.51 -10.17 44.91
C THR A 714 -3.01 -9.15 43.88
N GLY A 715 -3.78 -8.08 43.66
CA GLY A 715 -3.43 -7.03 42.70
C GLY A 715 -2.31 -6.10 43.20
N VAL A 716 -2.21 -5.86 44.51
CA VAL A 716 -1.21 -4.97 45.11
C VAL A 716 -0.51 -5.67 46.28
N ALA A 717 0.82 -5.76 46.28
CA ALA A 717 1.53 -6.46 47.36
C ALA A 717 1.62 -5.61 48.66
N LEU A 718 1.84 -4.30 48.55
CA LEU A 718 2.01 -3.37 49.65
C LEU A 718 1.20 -2.07 49.41
N GLY A 719 0.60 -1.53 50.47
CA GLY A 719 -0.17 -0.29 50.41
C GLY A 719 -1.65 -0.48 50.08
N MET A 720 -2.26 0.50 49.40
CA MET A 720 -3.70 0.53 49.13
C MET A 720 -4.11 -0.56 48.14
N GLN A 721 -5.00 -1.44 48.58
CA GLN A 721 -5.45 -2.59 47.82
C GLN A 721 -6.51 -2.26 46.76
N ILE A 722 -6.54 -3.04 45.68
CA ILE A 722 -7.65 -3.09 44.71
C ILE A 722 -8.55 -4.29 45.04
N PRO A 723 -9.87 -4.26 44.73
CA PRO A 723 -10.74 -5.41 44.97
C PRO A 723 -10.26 -6.70 44.26
N ALA A 724 -10.36 -7.84 44.93
CA ALA A 724 -10.00 -9.14 44.36
C ALA A 724 -10.82 -9.52 43.10
N ALA A 725 -12.01 -8.90 42.92
CA ALA A 725 -12.84 -9.06 41.73
C ALA A 725 -12.18 -8.53 40.45
N ASN A 726 -11.16 -7.67 40.57
CA ASN A 726 -10.38 -7.15 39.45
C ASN A 726 -9.33 -8.17 38.93
N GLY A 727 -9.07 -9.25 39.69
CA GLY A 727 -8.26 -10.39 39.26
C GLY A 727 -9.08 -11.36 38.44
N LEU A 728 -9.03 -11.20 37.11
CA LEU A 728 -9.77 -12.00 36.15
C LEU A 728 -9.04 -13.31 35.85
N THR A 729 -9.79 -14.37 35.54
CA THR A 729 -9.21 -15.57 34.89
C THR A 729 -8.90 -15.28 33.43
N THR A 730 -8.09 -16.10 32.76
CA THR A 730 -7.80 -15.96 31.32
C THR A 730 -9.06 -16.04 30.46
N ALA A 731 -10.03 -16.88 30.86
CA ALA A 731 -11.34 -16.95 30.21
C ALA A 731 -12.17 -15.66 30.40
N GLN A 732 -12.05 -14.99 31.56
CA GLN A 732 -12.69 -13.70 31.79
C GLN A 732 -11.99 -12.57 31.05
N MET A 733 -10.66 -12.57 30.99
CA MET A 733 -9.85 -11.57 30.29
C MET A 733 -10.14 -11.57 28.77
N SER A 734 -10.48 -12.73 28.21
CA SER A 734 -10.90 -12.90 26.82
C SER A 734 -12.37 -12.56 26.55
N ALA A 735 -13.14 -12.17 27.57
CA ALA A 735 -14.57 -11.90 27.46
C ALA A 735 -14.90 -10.42 27.71
N ARG A 736 -15.44 -9.74 26.68
CA ARG A 736 -15.87 -8.33 26.74
C ARG A 736 -16.76 -8.01 27.96
N SER A 737 -17.63 -8.94 28.37
CA SER A 737 -18.54 -8.75 29.51
C SER A 737 -17.86 -8.66 30.87
N SER A 738 -16.58 -9.03 30.97
CA SER A 738 -15.82 -8.98 32.22
C SER A 738 -15.29 -7.58 32.55
N PHE A 739 -15.27 -6.67 31.59
CA PHE A 739 -14.71 -5.33 31.73
C PHE A 739 -15.81 -4.31 32.10
N ALA A 740 -15.41 -3.29 32.86
CA ALA A 740 -16.31 -2.20 33.26
C ALA A 740 -16.86 -1.44 32.05
N PRO A 741 -18.05 -0.80 32.16
CA PRO A 741 -18.63 0.01 31.09
C PRO A 741 -17.76 1.17 30.60
N SER A 742 -16.75 1.57 31.38
CA SER A 742 -15.78 2.59 30.98
C SER A 742 -14.91 2.11 29.80
N TRP A 743 -14.75 0.80 29.61
CA TRP A 743 -14.00 0.20 28.50
C TRP A 743 -14.79 0.29 27.20
N ASN A 744 -14.36 1.21 26.32
CA ASN A 744 -15.03 1.46 25.05
C ASN A 744 -14.59 0.45 23.98
N PHE A 745 -15.43 -0.55 23.74
CA PHE A 745 -15.29 -1.55 22.66
C PHE A 745 -16.21 -1.29 21.44
N ALA A 746 -16.79 -0.11 21.33
CA ALA A 746 -17.58 0.27 20.16
C ALA A 746 -16.67 0.38 18.92
N PRO A 747 -17.22 0.39 17.69
CA PRO A 747 -16.46 0.76 16.50
C PRO A 747 -15.77 2.11 16.71
N HIS A 748 -14.47 2.19 16.41
CA HIS A 748 -13.60 3.36 16.72
C HIS A 748 -13.42 3.65 18.22
N GLY A 749 -13.71 2.67 19.08
CA GLY A 749 -13.41 2.71 20.50
C GLY A 749 -11.92 2.62 20.80
N THR A 750 -11.59 2.49 22.07
CA THR A 750 -10.18 2.35 22.51
C THR A 750 -9.69 0.92 22.40
N TRP A 751 -10.58 -0.05 22.63
CA TRP A 751 -10.23 -1.45 22.79
C TRP A 751 -10.96 -2.32 21.79
N THR A 752 -10.34 -3.42 21.39
CA THR A 752 -10.96 -4.44 20.53
C THR A 752 -10.46 -5.83 20.85
N PHE A 753 -11.19 -6.86 20.39
CA PHE A 753 -10.78 -8.26 20.50
C PHE A 753 -10.38 -8.77 19.12
N VAL A 754 -9.23 -9.42 19.06
CA VAL A 754 -8.71 -10.06 17.84
C VAL A 754 -8.86 -11.58 17.99
N PRO A 755 -9.38 -12.30 16.96
CA PRO A 755 -9.46 -13.75 17.00
C PRO A 755 -8.09 -14.38 17.31
N GLY A 756 -8.05 -15.28 18.32
CA GLY A 756 -6.82 -15.94 18.76
C GLY A 756 -6.03 -15.21 19.85
N VAL A 757 -6.36 -13.95 20.17
CA VAL A 757 -5.78 -13.20 21.28
C VAL A 757 -6.69 -13.34 22.51
N LEU A 758 -6.12 -13.71 23.66
CA LEU A 758 -6.86 -14.04 24.89
C LEU A 758 -7.15 -12.83 25.81
N HIS A 759 -6.97 -11.62 25.30
CA HIS A 759 -7.19 -10.36 26.00
C HIS A 759 -7.57 -9.28 24.98
N PRO A 760 -8.14 -8.14 25.40
CA PRO A 760 -8.33 -7.02 24.49
C PRO A 760 -6.99 -6.42 24.06
N VAL A 761 -6.96 -5.80 22.88
CA VAL A 761 -5.82 -5.02 22.36
C VAL A 761 -6.29 -3.60 22.05
N LEU A 762 -5.35 -2.67 21.91
CA LEU A 762 -5.71 -1.31 21.58
C LEU A 762 -6.16 -1.24 20.12
N GLN A 763 -7.28 -0.56 19.88
CA GLN A 763 -7.87 -0.46 18.54
C GLN A 763 -6.90 0.13 17.53
N TRP A 764 -6.00 1.03 17.96
CA TRP A 764 -5.02 1.67 17.08
C TRP A 764 -3.90 0.72 16.64
N GLU A 765 -3.63 -0.36 17.38
CA GLU A 765 -2.58 -1.34 17.03
C GLU A 765 -3.01 -2.27 15.90
N VAL A 766 -4.32 -2.35 15.63
CA VAL A 766 -4.89 -3.25 14.60
C VAL A 766 -5.59 -2.50 13.47
N ALA A 767 -5.72 -1.18 13.60
CA ALA A 767 -6.25 -0.32 12.55
C ALA A 767 -5.12 -0.02 11.56
N ASN A 768 -5.04 -0.82 10.49
CA ASN A 768 -4.16 -0.58 9.34
C ASN A 768 -4.68 0.56 8.46
#